data_AF-A0A2E2BYU6-F1
#
_entry.id   AF-A0A2E2BYU6-F1
#
_cell.length_a   1.000
_cell.length_b   1.000
_cell.length_c   1.000
_cell.angle_alpha   90.00
_cell.angle_beta   90.00
_cell.angle_gamma   90.00
#
_symmetry.space_group_name_H-M   'P 1'
#
loop_
_entity.id
_entity.type
_entity.pdbx_description
1 polymer ?
#
loop_
_entity_poly.entity_id
_entity_poly.type
_entity_poly.pdbx_seq_one_letter_code
_entity_poly.pdbx_strand_id
1 'polypeptide(L)'
;MIQRSLSSKQKLSHYLLMILLILFAVLCSARLTELIMYNPDSADYVIMARGLITDFEYRKVYSLGEPYFTLRPPGMSLLLIPAALIAPYNVITAKVTVLITAVLMLILFYGLMCRLKDSGSAPELPQQNRIHWPELLLALLLATNPYILLYSTLLMSEVPFIACTLAVLYLVTCQDTETISKRQLFLLTGLLMFLPLLRTIGISLVLALGLWSILNRKRWPYLISVFCSLGVTAAWMFRNSAHQSVSYSSVLIDEYKKVGLPGMLVSMVNRLLTHFEGLCQKIIPGMPGEFPEYERVVLNDNFVLPGPPVIYLLVSLLVMSISVYGMQRKWNRGGAVSFYYILFTFLILSIWPWLQLRFTLPLLPVLLAYLPSGITAFGANAKALAVRGQQVLAGALILGCVLLGISQISTDLRMVYANQKLISMGESFYETEYPGHNFCNFVAAGRWIREHSEPADRVLTRRTDTALSSHRFQSLAHLEQYNVEQLHKLIQSFSAKYLVSYDRNYVSGFKWYLLDSDPVYRLTPVYTQEGVMVIEVQPNYEGTVRHQYWREEESMEIARKAYEKNPDQLWCQIGYLEQLQSVRKYQEAIKLAESLQENQIQDVRIVTLLGWSYAGNKQYQRAMDEFKKASLLPNAKQHRSTIQRGYQYAQHMSALKNESEKSETENRPEKNLQIAENYWKLARYEQAMKNVQKVLASPAATEQVRDTARILAARLYLRDGQSAQALSELKKIKDSENKTSSTLVSLIQQEQYLNEYFAGQGKSQEFQNQRLESGIRESLLKLVAIYESEGVPGKALRLLERAHELDPNDSEIRKQLAKFQLFYQQFSQAEENYLILKQEFPEDQDIQDSLSKIEQIKVLPRF
;
A
#
# COMPACT_ATOMS: atom_id res chain seq x y z
N MET A 1 44.02 -34.00 32.49
CA MET A 1 42.94 -34.25 31.49
C MET A 1 41.61 -33.58 31.83
N ILE A 2 41.25 -33.42 33.12
CA ILE A 2 39.97 -32.82 33.57
C ILE A 2 39.90 -31.29 33.35
N GLN A 3 41.01 -30.54 33.44
CA GLN A 3 41.05 -29.10 33.13
C GLN A 3 40.88 -28.74 31.64
N ARG A 4 41.22 -29.66 30.71
CA ARG A 4 40.99 -29.43 29.26
C ARG A 4 39.52 -29.61 28.87
N SER A 5 38.76 -30.50 29.54
CA SER A 5 37.33 -30.68 29.29
C SER A 5 36.46 -29.57 29.89
N LEU A 6 36.94 -28.88 30.93
CA LEU A 6 36.25 -27.77 31.61
C LEU A 6 36.03 -26.53 30.72
N SER A 7 36.93 -26.22 29.76
CA SER A 7 36.70 -25.14 28.78
C SER A 7 35.78 -25.52 27.62
N SER A 8 35.48 -26.82 27.43
CA SER A 8 34.78 -27.31 26.24
C SER A 8 33.29 -26.98 26.21
N LYS A 9 32.61 -26.95 27.37
CA LYS A 9 31.14 -26.81 27.46
C LYS A 9 30.62 -25.39 27.25
N GLN A 10 31.33 -24.38 27.77
CA GLN A 10 31.04 -22.98 27.43
C GLN A 10 31.39 -22.70 25.98
N LYS A 11 32.51 -23.23 25.49
CA LYS A 11 32.83 -23.17 24.06
C LYS A 11 31.71 -23.79 23.21
N LEU A 12 31.14 -24.92 23.63
CA LEU A 12 30.03 -25.57 22.95
C LEU A 12 28.78 -24.68 22.83
N SER A 13 28.36 -23.97 23.89
CA SER A 13 27.20 -23.05 23.79
C SER A 13 27.45 -21.89 22.84
N HIS A 14 28.67 -21.35 22.82
CA HIS A 14 29.06 -20.31 21.85
C HIS A 14 29.12 -20.86 20.42
N TYR A 15 29.65 -22.07 20.22
CA TYR A 15 29.65 -22.72 18.90
C TYR A 15 28.22 -22.96 18.40
N LEU A 16 27.32 -23.46 19.25
CA LEU A 16 25.92 -23.67 18.89
C LEU A 16 25.20 -22.35 18.57
N LEU A 17 25.49 -21.28 19.33
CA LEU A 17 24.98 -19.95 19.01
C LEU A 17 25.52 -19.47 17.65
N MET A 18 26.81 -19.63 17.35
CA MET A 18 27.34 -19.25 16.04
C MET A 18 26.69 -20.04 14.90
N ILE A 19 26.46 -21.35 15.08
CA ILE A 19 25.75 -22.17 14.09
C ILE A 19 24.33 -21.61 13.87
N LEU A 20 23.61 -21.30 14.96
CA LEU A 20 22.28 -20.69 14.87
C LEU A 20 22.31 -19.36 14.10
N LEU A 21 23.27 -18.48 14.41
CA LEU A 21 23.41 -17.18 13.73
C LEU A 21 23.73 -17.35 12.25
N ILE A 22 24.60 -18.30 11.88
CA ILE A 22 24.93 -18.61 10.49
C ILE A 22 23.68 -19.14 9.76
N LEU A 23 22.97 -20.11 10.33
CA LEU A 23 21.75 -20.66 9.74
C LEU A 23 20.69 -19.56 9.55
N PHE A 24 20.48 -18.72 10.55
CA PHE A 24 19.56 -17.59 10.47
C PHE A 24 19.97 -16.59 9.37
N ALA A 25 21.25 -16.25 9.27
CA ALA A 25 21.77 -15.37 8.22
C ALA A 25 21.62 -15.98 6.83
N VAL A 26 21.83 -17.30 6.67
CA VAL A 26 21.61 -18.02 5.41
C VAL A 26 20.14 -17.98 5.01
N LEU A 27 19.21 -18.25 5.94
CA LEU A 27 17.77 -18.15 5.69
C LEU A 27 17.35 -16.73 5.29
N CYS A 28 17.85 -15.71 5.99
CA CYS A 28 17.61 -14.31 5.64
C CYS A 28 18.15 -13.99 4.24
N SER A 29 19.36 -14.43 3.93
CA SER A 29 20.00 -14.22 2.63
C SER A 29 19.23 -14.88 1.49
N ALA A 30 18.74 -16.11 1.70
CA ALA A 30 17.90 -16.83 0.74
C ALA A 30 16.55 -16.15 0.50
N ARG A 31 16.10 -15.25 1.38
CA ARG A 31 14.88 -14.45 1.20
C ARG A 31 15.14 -13.10 0.53
N LEU A 32 16.39 -12.65 0.35
CA LEU A 32 16.66 -11.32 -0.21
C LEU A 32 16.17 -11.23 -1.68
N THR A 33 15.35 -10.23 -1.96
CA THR A 33 14.80 -9.90 -3.29
C THR A 33 14.69 -8.38 -3.44
N GLU A 34 14.43 -7.86 -4.64
CA GLU A 34 14.15 -6.43 -4.87
C GLU A 34 12.76 -5.99 -4.38
N LEU A 35 11.90 -6.94 -4.03
CA LEU A 35 10.51 -6.67 -3.66
C LEU A 35 10.39 -5.84 -2.38
N ILE A 36 9.54 -4.84 -2.42
CA ILE A 36 9.19 -4.01 -1.27
C ILE A 36 7.79 -4.41 -0.80
N MET A 37 7.56 -4.47 0.51
CA MET A 37 6.25 -4.83 1.07
C MET A 37 5.49 -3.61 1.61
N TYR A 38 6.16 -2.76 2.39
CA TYR A 38 5.52 -1.59 3.02
C TYR A 38 5.82 -0.32 2.23
N ASN A 39 4.78 0.20 1.55
CA ASN A 39 4.82 1.45 0.80
C ASN A 39 3.97 2.52 1.52
N PRO A 40 4.40 3.80 1.60
CA PRO A 40 5.64 4.35 1.04
C PRO A 40 6.89 4.21 1.93
N ASP A 41 6.75 3.66 3.15
CA ASP A 41 7.79 3.64 4.18
C ASP A 41 9.17 3.14 3.68
N SER A 42 9.21 1.99 3.01
CA SER A 42 10.48 1.33 2.66
C SER A 42 11.32 2.13 1.66
N ALA A 43 10.70 2.57 0.56
CA ALA A 43 11.39 3.33 -0.47
C ALA A 43 11.83 4.70 0.04
N ASP A 44 10.98 5.35 0.85
CA ASP A 44 11.28 6.64 1.44
C ASP A 44 12.57 6.59 2.28
N TYR A 45 12.80 5.52 3.07
CA TYR A 45 14.04 5.38 3.85
C TYR A 45 15.30 5.35 2.99
N VAL A 46 15.25 4.70 1.82
CA VAL A 46 16.39 4.61 0.91
C VAL A 46 16.65 5.96 0.24
N ILE A 47 15.59 6.63 -0.22
CA ILE A 47 15.68 7.96 -0.84
C ILE A 47 16.22 8.99 0.17
N MET A 48 15.71 8.96 1.40
CA MET A 48 16.18 9.80 2.50
C MET A 48 17.65 9.58 2.82
N ALA A 49 18.10 8.31 2.87
CA ALA A 49 19.49 7.98 3.17
C ALA A 49 20.43 8.59 2.13
N ARG A 50 20.02 8.59 0.86
CA ARG A 50 20.77 9.22 -0.23
C ARG A 50 20.79 10.75 -0.11
N GLY A 51 19.65 11.39 0.13
CA GLY A 51 19.58 12.86 0.30
C GLY A 51 20.44 13.38 1.48
N LEU A 52 20.56 12.59 2.55
CA LEU A 52 21.44 12.90 3.68
C LEU A 52 22.94 12.85 3.32
N ILE A 53 23.31 12.06 2.31
CA ILE A 53 24.70 11.94 1.84
C ILE A 53 25.04 13.06 0.85
N THR A 54 24.14 13.35 -0.09
CA THR A 54 24.40 14.28 -1.20
C THR A 54 24.31 15.73 -0.76
N ASP A 55 23.21 16.08 -0.11
CA ASP A 55 22.84 17.48 0.10
C ASP A 55 22.73 17.85 1.59
N PHE A 56 22.91 16.86 2.48
CA PHE A 56 22.57 16.97 3.91
C PHE A 56 21.12 17.43 4.15
N GLU A 57 20.25 17.20 3.17
CA GLU A 57 18.85 17.59 3.20
C GLU A 57 17.93 16.36 3.32
N TYR A 58 16.80 16.55 4.00
CA TYR A 58 15.82 15.49 4.27
C TYR A 58 14.51 15.78 3.53
N ARG A 59 14.57 15.68 2.20
CA ARG A 59 13.51 16.08 1.24
C ARG A 59 13.03 14.94 0.36
N LYS A 60 11.77 15.05 -0.09
CA LYS A 60 11.18 14.18 -1.11
C LYS A 60 11.62 14.60 -2.51
N VAL A 61 12.86 14.27 -2.90
CA VAL A 61 13.44 14.65 -4.21
C VAL A 61 12.63 14.17 -5.42
N TYR A 62 11.81 13.13 -5.23
CA TYR A 62 10.91 12.60 -6.27
C TYR A 62 9.59 13.37 -6.39
N SER A 63 9.27 14.29 -5.47
CA SER A 63 8.02 15.05 -5.46
C SER A 63 8.27 16.50 -5.90
N LEU A 64 7.31 17.09 -6.63
CA LEU A 64 7.38 18.49 -7.03
C LEU A 64 7.50 19.42 -5.80
N GLY A 65 8.37 20.42 -5.90
CA GLY A 65 8.69 21.35 -4.81
C GLY A 65 9.53 20.74 -3.68
N GLU A 66 9.91 19.46 -3.79
CA GLU A 66 10.79 18.73 -2.87
C GLU A 66 10.50 19.01 -1.37
N PRO A 67 9.26 18.76 -0.92
CA PRO A 67 8.88 19.05 0.46
C PRO A 67 9.69 18.20 1.43
N TYR A 68 9.93 18.76 2.62
CA TYR A 68 10.66 18.06 3.67
C TYR A 68 9.90 16.84 4.17
N PHE A 69 10.63 15.77 4.46
CA PHE A 69 10.09 14.64 5.19
C PHE A 69 9.94 15.02 6.67
N THR A 70 8.71 15.05 7.16
CA THR A 70 8.41 15.41 8.56
C THR A 70 7.80 14.28 9.38
N LEU A 71 7.10 13.36 8.72
CA LEU A 71 6.43 12.25 9.41
C LEU A 71 7.42 11.21 9.95
N ARG A 72 8.44 10.84 9.16
CA ARG A 72 9.36 9.75 9.47
C ARG A 72 10.67 10.26 10.08
N PRO A 73 10.98 9.86 11.33
CA PRO A 73 12.26 10.18 11.93
C PRO A 73 13.46 9.62 11.13
N PRO A 74 14.64 10.28 11.20
CA PRO A 74 15.78 10.01 10.32
C PRO A 74 16.61 8.78 10.70
N GLY A 75 16.36 8.14 11.84
CA GLY A 75 17.23 7.10 12.38
C GLY A 75 17.40 5.89 11.45
N MET A 76 16.33 5.44 10.79
CA MET A 76 16.44 4.33 9.84
C MET A 76 17.27 4.75 8.62
N SER A 77 17.03 5.94 8.08
CA SER A 77 17.79 6.48 6.93
C SER A 77 19.27 6.69 7.28
N LEU A 78 19.58 7.12 8.51
CA LEU A 78 20.95 7.23 9.03
C LEU A 78 21.64 5.86 9.08
N LEU A 79 20.95 4.79 9.49
CA LEU A 79 21.51 3.43 9.46
C LEU A 79 21.80 2.96 8.03
N LEU A 80 21.02 3.42 7.05
CA LEU A 80 21.17 3.03 5.65
C LEU A 80 22.26 3.82 4.92
N ILE A 81 22.89 4.84 5.53
CA ILE A 81 23.95 5.62 4.89
C ILE A 81 25.08 4.75 4.33
N PRO A 82 25.65 3.77 5.06
CA PRO A 82 26.70 2.90 4.51
C PRO A 82 26.24 2.13 3.26
N ALA A 83 25.00 1.63 3.25
CA ALA A 83 24.44 0.96 2.08
C ALA A 83 24.28 1.92 0.89
N ALA A 84 23.78 3.13 1.15
CA ALA A 84 23.60 4.17 0.14
C ALA A 84 24.92 4.74 -0.41
N LEU A 85 26.03 4.66 0.35
CA LEU A 85 27.38 4.99 -0.13
C LEU A 85 27.93 3.92 -1.09
N ILE A 86 27.68 2.64 -0.82
CA ILE A 86 28.19 1.52 -1.63
C ILE A 86 27.36 1.35 -2.92
N ALA A 87 26.04 1.35 -2.79
CA ALA A 87 25.12 1.14 -3.90
C ALA A 87 23.89 2.06 -3.73
N PRO A 88 23.93 3.29 -4.28
CA PRO A 88 22.84 4.23 -4.19
C PRO A 88 21.53 3.63 -4.68
N TYR A 89 20.44 3.83 -3.93
CA TYR A 89 19.10 3.33 -4.24
C TYR A 89 18.93 1.80 -4.30
N ASN A 90 19.98 1.01 -4.05
CA ASN A 90 19.89 -0.45 -4.12
C ASN A 90 19.14 -1.04 -2.91
N VAL A 91 18.00 -1.68 -3.19
CA VAL A 91 17.12 -2.29 -2.18
C VAL A 91 17.80 -3.43 -1.43
N ILE A 92 18.59 -4.27 -2.12
CA ILE A 92 19.24 -5.45 -1.54
C ILE A 92 20.30 -5.01 -0.53
N THR A 93 21.16 -4.07 -0.89
CA THR A 93 22.21 -3.55 0.01
C THR A 93 21.60 -2.90 1.26
N ALA A 94 20.48 -2.19 1.11
CA ALA A 94 19.73 -1.65 2.24
C ALA A 94 19.14 -2.76 3.14
N LYS A 95 18.65 -3.86 2.56
CA LYS A 95 18.15 -5.02 3.34
C LYS A 95 19.26 -5.76 4.07
N VAL A 96 20.47 -5.84 3.49
CA VAL A 96 21.65 -6.42 4.15
C VAL A 96 21.98 -5.66 5.44
N THR A 97 21.81 -4.33 5.45
CA THR A 97 21.98 -3.54 6.67
C THR A 97 21.01 -3.97 7.78
N VAL A 98 19.74 -4.21 7.44
CA VAL A 98 18.74 -4.73 8.38
C VAL A 98 19.12 -6.13 8.87
N LEU A 99 19.57 -7.01 7.98
CA LEU A 99 20.04 -8.36 8.32
C LEU A 99 21.19 -8.31 9.34
N ILE A 100 22.17 -7.43 9.16
CA ILE A 100 23.27 -7.25 10.12
C ILE A 100 22.72 -6.84 11.50
N THR A 101 21.75 -5.93 11.55
CA THR A 101 21.10 -5.57 12.82
C THR A 101 20.28 -6.71 13.43
N ALA A 102 19.74 -7.62 12.61
CA ALA A 102 19.04 -8.83 13.06
C ALA A 102 19.97 -9.83 13.74
N VAL A 103 21.14 -10.07 13.15
CA VAL A 103 22.19 -10.90 13.76
C VAL A 103 22.64 -10.29 15.09
N LEU A 104 22.87 -8.97 15.12
CA LEU A 104 23.21 -8.24 16.35
C LEU A 104 22.09 -8.35 17.40
N MET A 105 20.83 -8.24 17.00
CA MET A 105 19.67 -8.42 17.89
C MET A 105 19.70 -9.79 18.57
N LEU A 106 19.94 -10.88 17.83
CA LEU A 106 20.00 -12.23 18.42
C LEU A 106 21.18 -12.39 19.38
N ILE A 107 22.35 -11.80 19.06
CA ILE A 107 23.52 -11.78 19.95
C ILE A 107 23.18 -11.04 21.26
N LEU A 108 22.57 -9.85 21.15
CA LEU A 108 22.18 -9.05 22.31
C LEU A 108 21.09 -9.73 23.14
N PHE A 109 20.13 -10.38 22.50
CA PHE A 109 19.08 -11.14 23.17
C PHE A 109 19.65 -12.29 24.00
N TYR A 110 20.51 -13.12 23.40
CA TYR A 110 21.19 -14.20 24.11
C TYR A 110 22.08 -13.66 25.25
N GLY A 111 22.87 -12.61 24.97
CA GLY A 111 23.75 -11.98 25.95
C GLY A 111 22.99 -11.39 27.15
N LEU A 112 21.82 -10.78 26.92
CA LEU A 112 20.94 -10.26 27.97
C LEU A 112 20.44 -11.37 28.89
N MET A 113 19.98 -12.50 28.33
CA MET A 113 19.49 -13.64 29.12
C MET A 113 20.60 -14.26 29.99
N CYS A 114 21.79 -14.49 29.42
CA CYS A 114 22.94 -15.00 30.18
C CYS A 114 23.27 -14.07 31.36
N ARG A 115 23.24 -12.76 31.13
CA ARG A 115 23.53 -11.77 32.17
C ARG A 115 22.50 -11.73 33.30
N LEU A 116 21.22 -11.89 32.99
CA LEU A 116 20.16 -11.95 34.00
C LEU A 116 20.29 -13.17 34.93
N LYS A 117 20.92 -14.25 34.46
CA LYS A 117 21.12 -15.52 35.19
C LYS A 117 22.33 -15.51 36.12
N ASP A 118 23.48 -15.02 35.65
CA ASP A 118 24.76 -15.11 36.37
C ASP A 118 24.77 -14.36 37.73
N SER A 119 23.74 -13.58 38.01
CA SER A 119 23.71 -12.63 39.10
C SER A 119 22.86 -13.09 40.31
N GLY A 120 22.37 -14.34 40.35
CA GLY A 120 21.57 -14.87 41.46
C GLY A 120 22.38 -15.32 42.69
N SER A 121 22.11 -14.72 43.85
CA SER A 121 22.54 -15.13 45.20
C SER A 121 21.73 -16.33 45.71
N ALA A 122 21.91 -17.51 45.09
CA ALA A 122 21.57 -18.78 45.71
C ALA A 122 22.85 -19.41 46.28
N PRO A 123 22.80 -20.04 47.46
CA PRO A 123 23.99 -20.57 48.12
C PRO A 123 24.69 -21.60 47.25
N GLU A 124 25.98 -21.36 47.04
CA GLU A 124 27.07 -22.29 46.70
C GLU A 124 26.64 -23.73 46.37
N LEU A 125 26.08 -23.91 45.17
CA LEU A 125 26.35 -25.11 44.39
C LEU A 125 27.34 -24.71 43.29
N PRO A 126 28.40 -25.49 43.03
CA PRO A 126 29.53 -25.05 42.21
C PRO A 126 29.07 -24.48 40.87
N GLN A 127 29.43 -23.22 40.63
CA GLN A 127 29.09 -22.39 39.48
C GLN A 127 29.73 -22.85 38.16
N GLN A 128 30.20 -24.09 38.06
CA GLN A 128 30.95 -24.61 36.93
C GLN A 128 30.18 -25.76 36.26
N ASN A 129 29.96 -25.66 34.94
CA ASN A 129 29.47 -26.71 34.02
C ASN A 129 27.97 -26.79 33.69
N ARG A 130 27.26 -25.70 33.43
CA ARG A 130 25.94 -25.80 32.78
C ARG A 130 25.90 -25.12 31.42
N ILE A 131 25.60 -25.91 30.40
CA ILE A 131 25.23 -25.39 29.07
C ILE A 131 23.95 -24.55 29.28
N HIS A 132 23.91 -23.35 28.70
CA HIS A 132 22.77 -22.44 28.73
C HIS A 132 21.65 -22.93 27.79
N TRP A 133 21.14 -24.14 28.02
CA TRP A 133 20.13 -24.77 27.17
C TRP A 133 18.82 -23.97 27.08
N PRO A 134 18.24 -23.46 28.19
CA PRO A 134 17.01 -22.67 28.11
C PRO A 134 17.19 -21.38 27.29
N GLU A 135 18.33 -20.70 27.45
CA GLU A 135 18.64 -19.47 26.73
C GLU A 135 18.89 -19.73 25.24
N LEU A 136 19.58 -20.83 24.91
CA LEU A 136 19.79 -21.27 23.53
C LEU A 136 18.47 -21.67 22.86
N LEU A 137 17.58 -22.38 23.58
CA LEU A 137 16.25 -22.76 23.08
C LEU A 137 15.38 -21.53 22.80
N LEU A 138 15.38 -20.54 23.69
CA LEU A 138 14.64 -19.29 23.45
C LEU A 138 15.24 -18.46 22.32
N ALA A 139 16.57 -18.44 22.19
CA ALA A 139 17.23 -17.82 21.05
C ALA A 139 16.86 -18.52 19.74
N LEU A 140 16.80 -19.86 19.73
CA LEU A 140 16.33 -20.65 18.59
C LEU A 140 14.87 -20.33 18.25
N LEU A 141 13.96 -20.37 19.23
CA LEU A 141 12.54 -20.05 19.04
C LEU A 141 12.30 -18.61 18.55
N LEU A 142 13.13 -17.66 18.98
CA LEU A 142 13.06 -16.29 18.46
C LEU A 142 13.61 -16.20 17.02
N ALA A 143 14.72 -16.89 16.73
CA ALA A 143 15.33 -16.91 15.40
C ALA A 143 14.45 -17.61 14.36
N THR A 144 13.71 -18.65 14.75
CA THR A 144 12.73 -19.34 13.90
C THR A 144 11.35 -18.69 13.91
N ASN A 145 11.16 -17.57 14.61
CA ASN A 145 9.86 -16.90 14.61
C ASN A 145 9.63 -16.25 13.23
N PRO A 146 8.54 -16.58 12.50
CA PRO A 146 8.29 -16.07 11.16
C PRO A 146 8.23 -14.55 11.06
N TYR A 147 7.78 -13.87 12.13
CA TYR A 147 7.83 -12.40 12.17
C TYR A 147 9.27 -11.89 12.21
N ILE A 148 10.16 -12.54 12.95
CA ILE A 148 11.56 -12.14 13.01
C ILE A 148 12.24 -12.35 11.65
N LEU A 149 12.04 -13.50 10.99
CA LEU A 149 12.60 -13.72 9.65
C LEU A 149 12.04 -12.71 8.63
N LEU A 150 10.73 -12.46 8.65
CA LEU A 150 10.08 -11.47 7.79
C LEU A 150 10.68 -10.08 7.99
N TYR A 151 10.65 -9.54 9.20
CA TYR A 151 11.10 -8.17 9.46
C TYR A 151 12.62 -7.99 9.35
N SER A 152 13.40 -9.07 9.46
CA SER A 152 14.87 -9.04 9.25
C SER A 152 15.26 -8.88 7.78
N THR A 153 14.31 -9.04 6.86
CA THR A 153 14.51 -9.01 5.41
C THR A 153 13.63 -7.95 4.72
N LEU A 154 12.96 -7.11 5.50
CA LEU A 154 12.21 -5.93 5.06
C LEU A 154 12.99 -4.65 5.40
N LEU A 155 12.85 -3.61 4.58
CA LEU A 155 13.46 -2.30 4.79
C LEU A 155 12.71 -1.47 5.84
N MET A 156 12.60 -1.98 7.06
CA MET A 156 11.87 -1.32 8.14
C MET A 156 12.70 -1.18 9.41
N SER A 157 12.24 -0.30 10.32
CA SER A 157 12.99 0.03 11.53
C SER A 157 12.73 -0.88 12.72
N GLU A 158 11.84 -1.87 12.63
CA GLU A 158 11.49 -2.79 13.74
C GLU A 158 12.73 -3.52 14.28
N VAL A 159 13.46 -4.24 13.43
CA VAL A 159 14.61 -5.04 13.88
C VAL A 159 15.77 -4.17 14.39
N PRO A 160 16.18 -3.09 13.71
CA PRO A 160 17.15 -2.15 14.27
C PRO A 160 16.71 -1.56 15.61
N PHE A 161 15.43 -1.20 15.75
CA PHE A 161 14.87 -0.69 17.00
C PHE A 161 14.91 -1.72 18.13
N ILE A 162 14.65 -2.99 17.82
CA ILE A 162 14.78 -4.09 18.79
C ILE A 162 16.24 -4.25 19.22
N ALA A 163 17.19 -4.27 18.29
CA ALA A 163 18.61 -4.36 18.60
C ALA A 163 19.04 -3.24 19.56
N CYS A 164 18.66 -1.98 19.27
CA CYS A 164 18.96 -0.85 20.15
C CYS A 164 18.26 -0.96 21.52
N THR A 165 17.00 -1.42 21.56
CA THR A 165 16.26 -1.64 22.82
C THR A 165 16.96 -2.68 23.70
N LEU A 166 17.35 -3.82 23.11
CA LEU A 166 18.09 -4.86 23.81
C LEU A 166 19.47 -4.39 24.26
N ALA A 167 20.17 -3.57 23.46
CA ALA A 167 21.44 -2.96 23.84
C ALA A 167 21.29 -2.04 25.06
N VAL A 168 20.24 -1.20 25.10
CA VAL A 168 19.93 -0.34 26.26
C VAL A 168 19.66 -1.20 27.49
N LEU A 169 18.82 -2.23 27.39
CA LEU A 169 18.53 -3.14 28.51
C LEU A 169 19.77 -3.93 28.95
N TYR A 170 20.63 -4.33 28.03
CA TYR A 170 21.91 -4.99 28.31
C TYR A 170 22.87 -4.09 29.09
N LEU A 171 22.92 -2.79 28.76
CA LEU A 171 23.73 -1.82 29.49
C LEU A 171 23.17 -1.53 30.90
N VAL A 172 21.84 -1.43 31.03
CA VAL A 172 21.18 -1.18 32.33
C VAL A 172 21.26 -2.40 33.27
N THR A 173 21.25 -3.61 32.72
CA THR A 173 21.45 -4.85 33.49
C THR A 173 22.89 -5.05 33.95
N CYS A 174 23.84 -4.17 33.59
CA CYS A 174 25.25 -4.33 33.91
C CYS A 174 25.63 -4.34 35.39
N GLN A 175 24.76 -3.86 36.28
CA GLN A 175 25.23 -3.22 37.50
C GLN A 175 24.68 -3.86 38.78
N ASP A 176 25.58 -4.50 39.52
CA ASP A 176 25.41 -4.77 40.96
C ASP A 176 25.79 -3.56 41.82
N THR A 177 26.61 -2.66 41.28
CA THR A 177 26.96 -1.37 41.87
C THR A 177 26.07 -0.27 41.31
N GLU A 178 25.43 0.54 42.17
CA GLU A 178 24.45 1.55 41.75
C GLU A 178 25.04 2.75 40.97
N THR A 179 26.31 2.69 40.56
CA THR A 179 27.04 3.77 39.88
C THR A 179 27.48 3.38 38.46
N ILE A 180 27.09 4.17 37.46
CA ILE A 180 27.43 3.94 36.05
C ILE A 180 28.83 4.47 35.68
N SER A 181 29.58 3.69 34.91
CA SER A 181 30.86 4.15 34.34
C SER A 181 30.63 5.20 33.25
N LYS A 182 31.55 6.19 33.13
CA LYS A 182 31.45 7.25 32.11
C LYS A 182 31.29 6.71 30.69
N ARG A 183 32.02 5.63 30.35
CA ARG A 183 31.97 5.00 29.02
C ARG A 183 30.62 4.36 28.73
N GLN A 184 30.02 3.67 29.71
CA GLN A 184 28.68 3.10 29.58
C GLN A 184 27.60 4.19 29.50
N LEU A 185 27.72 5.26 30.29
CA LEU A 185 26.79 6.38 30.25
C LEU A 185 26.81 7.08 28.88
N PHE A 186 27.99 7.24 28.28
CA PHE A 186 28.12 7.79 26.93
C PHE A 186 27.42 6.90 25.89
N LEU A 187 27.69 5.59 25.89
CA LEU A 187 27.04 4.63 24.99
C LEU A 187 25.52 4.60 25.18
N LEU A 188 25.06 4.58 26.43
CA LEU A 188 23.64 4.62 26.77
C LEU A 188 22.99 5.89 26.27
N THR A 189 23.64 7.04 26.45
CA THR A 189 23.15 8.35 25.97
C THR A 189 23.00 8.35 24.46
N GLY A 190 24.01 7.88 23.71
CA GLY A 190 23.94 7.77 22.25
C GLY A 190 22.80 6.87 21.77
N LEU A 191 22.67 5.67 22.36
CA LEU A 191 21.58 4.73 22.02
C LEU A 191 20.19 5.31 22.36
N LEU A 192 20.05 5.96 23.52
CA LEU A 192 18.78 6.50 23.97
C LEU A 192 18.35 7.74 23.16
N MET A 193 19.29 8.57 22.70
CA MET A 193 19.03 9.64 21.72
C MET A 193 18.58 9.08 20.37
N PHE A 194 19.14 7.94 19.97
CA PHE A 194 18.86 7.34 18.67
C PHE A 194 17.51 6.61 18.60
N LEU A 195 17.04 6.03 19.70
CA LEU A 195 15.80 5.24 19.73
C LEU A 195 14.55 5.99 19.23
N PRO A 196 14.21 7.19 19.73
CA PRO A 196 13.09 7.99 19.20
C PRO A 196 13.26 8.37 17.73
N LEU A 197 14.51 8.48 17.26
CA LEU A 197 14.82 8.75 15.86
C LEU A 197 14.69 7.51 14.97
N LEU A 198 14.78 6.28 15.51
CA LEU A 198 14.41 5.07 14.77
C LEU A 198 12.90 4.91 14.69
N ARG A 199 12.23 5.09 15.83
CA ARG A 199 10.77 5.02 15.97
C ARG A 199 10.32 5.92 17.09
N THR A 200 9.28 6.71 16.86
CA THR A 200 8.70 7.60 17.88
C THR A 200 8.28 6.87 19.16
N ILE A 201 7.84 5.61 19.06
CA ILE A 201 7.51 4.75 20.21
C ILE A 201 8.71 4.52 21.14
N GLY A 202 9.95 4.74 20.68
CA GLY A 202 11.16 4.68 21.50
C GLY A 202 11.12 5.60 22.72
N ILE A 203 10.28 6.64 22.71
CA ILE A 203 10.04 7.49 23.88
C ILE A 203 9.49 6.69 25.08
N SER A 204 8.81 5.55 24.86
CA SER A 204 8.35 4.71 25.96
C SER A 204 9.52 4.17 26.80
N LEU A 205 10.65 3.81 26.16
CA LEU A 205 11.84 3.36 26.87
C LEU A 205 12.57 4.52 27.57
N VAL A 206 12.57 5.70 26.95
CA VAL A 206 13.10 6.94 27.56
C VAL A 206 12.35 7.26 28.84
N LEU A 207 11.02 7.22 28.80
CA LEU A 207 10.15 7.45 29.96
C LEU A 207 10.31 6.35 31.02
N ALA A 208 10.44 5.09 30.60
CA ALA A 208 10.68 3.97 31.50
C ALA A 208 11.99 4.12 32.28
N LEU A 209 13.08 4.47 31.59
CA LEU A 209 14.37 4.73 32.23
C LEU A 209 14.32 5.97 33.11
N GLY A 210 13.64 7.04 32.67
CA GLY A 210 13.43 8.26 33.45
C GLY A 210 12.72 8.00 34.77
N LEU A 211 11.58 7.32 34.74
CA LEU A 211 10.83 6.97 35.95
C LEU A 211 11.68 6.11 36.89
N TRP A 212 12.34 5.07 36.37
CA TRP A 212 13.23 4.20 37.16
C TRP A 212 14.40 4.97 37.82
N SER A 213 14.91 6.00 37.13
CA SER A 213 16.03 6.82 37.60
C SER A 213 15.60 7.86 38.64
N ILE A 214 14.41 8.47 38.50
CA ILE A 214 13.88 9.46 39.44
C ILE A 214 13.62 8.84 40.81
N LEU A 215 13.13 7.58 40.84
CA LEU A 215 12.74 6.88 42.06
C LEU A 215 13.90 6.57 43.02
N ASN A 216 15.16 6.65 42.58
CA ASN A 216 16.33 6.44 43.45
C ASN A 216 17.46 7.40 43.10
N ARG A 217 17.89 8.24 44.06
CA ARG A 217 18.94 9.25 43.86
C ARG A 217 20.25 8.72 43.30
N LYS A 218 20.62 7.48 43.62
CA LYS A 218 21.85 6.86 43.10
C LYS A 218 21.81 6.65 41.58
N ARG A 219 20.61 6.64 40.99
CA ARG A 219 20.37 6.46 39.55
C ARG A 219 20.19 7.78 38.80
N TRP A 220 20.32 8.93 39.44
CA TRP A 220 20.22 10.23 38.77
C TRP A 220 21.20 10.44 37.60
N PRO A 221 22.42 9.85 37.56
CA PRO A 221 23.28 9.98 36.39
C PRO A 221 22.63 9.52 35.07
N TYR A 222 21.71 8.55 35.13
CA TYR A 222 20.96 8.07 33.96
C TYR A 222 20.00 9.13 33.39
N LEU A 223 19.61 10.14 34.18
CA LEU A 223 18.77 11.25 33.71
C LEU A 223 19.47 12.08 32.65
N ILE A 224 20.81 12.11 32.60
CA ILE A 224 21.56 12.77 31.52
C ILE A 224 21.13 12.18 30.17
N SER A 225 21.10 10.85 30.06
CA SER A 225 20.67 10.16 28.84
C SER A 225 19.21 10.50 28.48
N VAL A 226 18.34 10.56 29.49
CA VAL A 226 16.91 10.90 29.32
C VAL A 226 16.74 12.33 28.82
N PHE A 227 17.38 13.31 29.44
CA PHE A 227 17.31 14.71 29.02
C PHE A 227 17.88 14.92 27.63
N CYS A 228 19.02 14.30 27.29
CA CYS A 228 19.58 14.37 25.95
C CYS A 228 18.61 13.77 24.90
N SER A 229 18.00 12.62 25.19
CA SER A 229 17.04 11.98 24.29
C SER A 229 15.77 12.81 24.08
N LEU A 230 15.21 13.36 25.17
CA LEU A 230 14.08 14.28 25.09
C LEU A 230 14.43 15.57 24.34
N GLY A 231 15.64 16.10 24.53
CA GLY A 231 16.14 17.28 23.81
C GLY A 231 16.24 17.05 22.31
N VAL A 232 16.79 15.90 21.88
CA VAL A 232 16.84 15.52 20.46
C VAL A 232 15.43 15.34 19.88
N THR A 233 14.54 14.68 20.61
CA THR A 233 13.15 14.49 20.18
C THR A 233 12.43 15.84 20.04
N ALA A 234 12.63 16.74 21.00
CA ALA A 234 12.08 18.09 20.96
C ALA A 234 12.64 18.91 19.78
N ALA A 235 13.94 18.81 19.50
CA ALA A 235 14.56 19.47 18.35
C ALA A 235 13.97 18.95 17.03
N TRP A 236 13.76 17.64 16.90
CA TRP A 236 13.09 17.05 15.75
C TRP A 236 11.64 17.55 15.59
N MET A 237 10.87 17.58 16.70
CA MET A 237 9.50 18.10 16.69
C MET A 237 9.44 19.59 16.35
N PHE A 238 10.36 20.40 16.87
CA PHE A 238 10.45 21.83 16.59
C PHE A 238 10.74 22.07 15.10
N ARG A 239 11.72 21.34 14.54
CA ARG A 239 12.03 21.36 13.10
C ARG A 239 10.79 21.01 12.26
N ASN A 240 10.02 20.00 12.64
CA ASN A 240 8.81 19.62 11.90
C ASN A 240 7.67 20.63 12.00
N SER A 241 7.53 21.29 13.16
CA SER A 241 6.53 22.36 13.35
C SER A 241 6.83 23.58 12.50
N ALA A 242 8.11 23.92 12.30
CA ALA A 242 8.50 25.04 11.45
C ALA A 242 8.08 24.86 9.97
N HIS A 243 7.90 23.61 9.53
CA HIS A 243 7.50 23.29 8.16
C HIS A 243 5.98 23.08 7.97
N GLN A 244 5.13 23.47 8.93
CA GLN A 244 3.64 23.44 8.85
C GLN A 244 3.04 22.10 8.37
N SER A 245 3.71 20.99 8.68
CA SER A 245 3.30 19.68 8.19
C SER A 245 2.30 18.98 9.13
N VAL A 246 1.59 17.98 8.61
CA VAL A 246 0.66 17.14 9.39
C VAL A 246 1.41 16.50 10.55
N SER A 247 1.03 16.87 11.78
CA SER A 247 1.59 16.29 12.99
C SER A 247 0.78 15.07 13.43
N TYR A 248 1.43 14.16 14.17
CA TYR A 248 0.75 13.04 14.82
C TYR A 248 -0.39 13.47 15.75
N SER A 249 -0.27 14.66 16.36
CA SER A 249 -1.27 15.22 17.27
C SER A 249 -2.53 15.73 16.56
N SER A 250 -2.44 16.20 15.31
CA SER A 250 -3.61 16.72 14.60
C SER A 250 -4.63 15.62 14.28
N VAL A 251 -4.17 14.39 14.03
CA VAL A 251 -5.03 13.22 13.80
C VAL A 251 -5.85 12.87 15.03
N LEU A 252 -5.24 12.92 16.22
CA LEU A 252 -5.92 12.64 17.49
C LEU A 252 -6.98 13.69 17.81
N ILE A 253 -6.67 14.96 17.54
CA ILE A 253 -7.61 16.07 17.74
C ILE A 253 -8.81 15.92 16.80
N ASP A 254 -8.58 15.54 15.54
CA ASP A 254 -9.65 15.30 14.57
C ASP A 254 -10.54 14.11 14.95
N GLU A 255 -9.96 13.02 15.44
CA GLU A 255 -10.73 11.89 15.95
C GLU A 255 -11.58 12.27 17.17
N TYR A 256 -10.98 13.00 18.13
CA TYR A 256 -11.70 13.50 19.30
C TYR A 256 -12.91 14.36 18.89
N LYS A 257 -12.73 15.25 17.90
CA LYS A 257 -13.81 16.07 17.35
C LYS A 257 -14.93 15.23 16.70
N LYS A 258 -14.61 14.08 16.10
CA LYS A 258 -15.56 13.22 15.39
C LYS A 258 -16.39 12.31 16.30
N VAL A 259 -15.76 11.71 17.31
CA VAL A 259 -16.39 10.63 18.11
C VAL A 259 -16.66 11.03 19.57
N GLY A 260 -16.10 12.16 20.02
CA GLY A 260 -16.22 12.63 21.40
C GLY A 260 -15.48 11.76 22.42
N LEU A 261 -15.51 12.17 23.70
CA LEU A 261 -14.77 11.51 24.78
C LEU A 261 -15.16 10.03 25.00
N PRO A 262 -16.46 9.65 25.10
CA PRO A 262 -16.83 8.25 25.31
C PRO A 262 -16.39 7.35 24.14
N GLY A 263 -16.55 7.84 22.91
CA GLY A 263 -16.12 7.13 21.71
C GLY A 263 -14.60 6.98 21.62
N MET A 264 -13.85 8.00 22.06
CA MET A 264 -12.40 7.91 22.18
C MET A 264 -11.98 6.83 23.19
N LEU A 265 -12.59 6.77 24.37
CA LEU A 265 -12.28 5.74 25.37
C LEU A 265 -12.55 4.32 24.85
N VAL A 266 -13.68 4.10 24.18
CA VAL A 266 -13.99 2.82 23.53
C VAL A 266 -12.95 2.49 22.45
N SER A 267 -12.51 3.49 21.70
CA SER A 267 -11.46 3.33 20.67
C SER A 267 -10.11 2.99 21.29
N MET A 268 -9.75 3.59 22.43
CA MET A 268 -8.52 3.29 23.18
C MET A 268 -8.51 1.84 23.70
N VAL A 269 -9.62 1.38 24.29
CA VAL A 269 -9.76 -0.02 24.75
C VAL A 269 -9.68 -0.97 23.55
N ASN A 270 -10.33 -0.65 22.43
CA ASN A 270 -10.27 -1.45 21.22
C ASN A 270 -8.84 -1.54 20.64
N ARG A 271 -8.08 -0.44 20.66
CA ARG A 271 -6.66 -0.42 20.25
C ARG A 271 -5.82 -1.33 21.14
N LEU A 272 -5.99 -1.22 22.46
CA LEU A 272 -5.30 -2.08 23.42
C LEU A 272 -5.57 -3.56 23.16
N LEU A 273 -6.83 -3.94 22.98
CA LEU A 273 -7.20 -5.33 22.69
C LEU A 273 -6.60 -5.83 21.37
N THR A 274 -6.64 -5.01 20.32
CA THR A 274 -6.06 -5.36 19.00
C THR A 274 -4.55 -5.52 19.08
N HIS A 275 -3.85 -4.62 19.80
CA HIS A 275 -2.41 -4.74 20.00
C HIS A 275 -2.03 -5.92 20.91
N PHE A 276 -2.86 -6.24 21.91
CA PHE A 276 -2.70 -7.41 22.76
C PHE A 276 -2.83 -8.71 21.96
N GLU A 277 -3.89 -8.86 21.17
CA GLU A 277 -4.07 -10.00 20.26
C GLU A 277 -2.91 -10.08 19.26
N GLY A 278 -2.53 -8.93 18.70
CA GLY A 278 -1.35 -8.81 17.86
C GLY A 278 -0.10 -9.36 18.54
N LEU A 279 0.18 -9.00 19.79
CA LEU A 279 1.31 -9.52 20.56
C LEU A 279 1.21 -11.03 20.79
N CYS A 280 0.03 -11.56 21.12
CA CYS A 280 -0.20 -13.00 21.27
C CYS A 280 0.16 -13.78 20.00
N GLN A 281 -0.20 -13.27 18.81
CA GLN A 281 0.21 -13.89 17.54
C GLN A 281 1.73 -13.90 17.33
N LYS A 282 2.48 -12.96 17.92
CA LYS A 282 3.95 -12.93 17.82
C LYS A 282 4.59 -13.90 18.81
N ILE A 283 3.94 -14.14 19.96
CA ILE A 283 4.35 -15.18 20.92
C ILE A 283 4.06 -16.57 20.34
N ILE A 284 2.89 -16.75 19.74
CA ILE A 284 2.47 -18.01 19.11
C ILE A 284 2.10 -17.75 17.64
N PRO A 285 3.10 -17.74 16.73
CA PRO A 285 2.86 -17.63 15.30
C PRO A 285 1.94 -18.76 14.80
N GLY A 286 0.95 -18.42 13.99
CA GLY A 286 0.01 -19.37 13.42
C GLY A 286 -1.15 -19.72 14.35
N MET A 287 -1.36 -19.01 15.47
CA MET A 287 -2.58 -19.19 16.24
C MET A 287 -3.82 -18.90 15.37
N PRO A 288 -4.91 -19.68 15.51
CA PRO A 288 -6.14 -19.49 14.76
C PRO A 288 -6.79 -18.15 15.08
N GLY A 289 -7.51 -17.57 14.11
CA GLY A 289 -8.13 -16.26 14.23
C GLY A 289 -7.69 -15.33 13.11
N GLU A 290 -7.01 -14.24 13.46
CA GLU A 290 -6.55 -13.24 12.49
C GLU A 290 -5.35 -13.73 11.66
N PHE A 291 -5.40 -13.45 10.36
CA PHE A 291 -4.37 -13.83 9.39
C PHE A 291 -3.03 -13.14 9.69
N PRO A 292 -1.93 -13.90 9.77
CA PRO A 292 -0.62 -13.35 10.09
C PRO A 292 -0.05 -12.52 8.94
N GLU A 293 0.74 -11.49 9.26
CA GLU A 293 1.31 -10.57 8.26
C GLU A 293 2.21 -11.27 7.23
N TYR A 294 2.88 -12.37 7.62
CA TYR A 294 3.75 -13.15 6.73
C TYR A 294 3.00 -13.93 5.64
N GLU A 295 1.67 -14.09 5.74
CA GLU A 295 0.87 -14.72 4.67
C GLU A 295 1.00 -14.01 3.33
N ARG A 296 1.22 -12.70 3.39
CA ARG A 296 1.34 -11.82 2.23
C ARG A 296 2.53 -12.17 1.32
N VAL A 297 3.46 -12.99 1.79
CA VAL A 297 4.71 -13.35 1.13
C VAL A 297 4.92 -14.87 1.04
N VAL A 298 3.84 -15.65 1.18
CA VAL A 298 3.85 -17.10 1.00
C VAL A 298 2.97 -17.46 -0.19
N LEU A 299 3.35 -18.48 -0.95
CA LEU A 299 2.60 -18.96 -2.12
C LEU A 299 1.51 -19.97 -1.78
N ASN A 300 1.64 -20.76 -0.72
CA ASN A 300 0.64 -21.75 -0.32
C ASN A 300 0.06 -21.36 1.04
N ASP A 301 -1.01 -22.03 1.46
CA ASP A 301 -1.63 -21.78 2.76
C ASP A 301 -0.62 -21.77 3.91
N ASN A 302 -0.86 -20.91 4.88
CA ASN A 302 -0.11 -20.94 6.12
C ASN A 302 -0.57 -22.11 6.99
N PHE A 303 0.38 -22.72 7.70
CA PHE A 303 0.02 -23.70 8.71
C PHE A 303 -0.61 -22.97 9.91
N VAL A 304 -1.92 -23.14 10.09
CA VAL A 304 -2.63 -22.66 11.27
C VAL A 304 -2.63 -23.76 12.33
N LEU A 305 -2.32 -23.38 13.57
CA LEU A 305 -2.33 -24.29 14.70
C LEU A 305 -3.78 -24.73 15.02
N PRO A 306 -4.00 -26.03 15.32
CA PRO A 306 -5.34 -26.56 15.51
C PRO A 306 -5.94 -26.22 16.88
N GLY A 307 -7.21 -25.79 16.90
CA GLY A 307 -7.98 -25.61 18.14
C GLY A 307 -8.60 -24.21 18.26
N PRO A 308 -9.30 -23.92 19.37
CA PRO A 308 -9.93 -22.62 19.57
C PRO A 308 -8.92 -21.52 19.92
N PRO A 309 -9.10 -20.28 19.40
CA PRO A 309 -8.19 -19.15 19.63
C PRO A 309 -8.01 -18.80 21.12
N VAL A 310 -9.04 -19.04 21.93
CA VAL A 310 -9.04 -18.77 23.37
C VAL A 310 -7.92 -19.51 24.11
N ILE A 311 -7.60 -20.75 23.72
CA ILE A 311 -6.51 -21.51 24.35
C ILE A 311 -5.17 -20.80 24.15
N TYR A 312 -4.90 -20.34 22.93
CA TYR A 312 -3.66 -19.64 22.59
C TYR A 312 -3.56 -18.28 23.28
N LEU A 313 -4.69 -17.57 23.43
CA LEU A 313 -4.75 -16.33 24.21
C LEU A 313 -4.42 -16.58 25.69
N LEU A 314 -4.97 -17.65 26.29
CA LEU A 314 -4.68 -18.02 27.68
C LEU A 314 -3.21 -18.44 27.88
N VAL A 315 -2.64 -19.22 26.95
CA VAL A 315 -1.21 -19.60 26.98
C VAL A 315 -0.33 -18.37 26.83
N SER A 316 -0.66 -17.45 25.92
CA SER A 316 0.09 -16.21 25.74
C SER A 316 0.03 -15.32 26.99
N LEU A 317 -1.16 -15.21 27.62
CA LEU A 317 -1.34 -14.51 28.89
C LEU A 317 -0.51 -15.12 30.01
N LEU A 318 -0.42 -16.46 30.07
CA LEU A 318 0.43 -17.16 31.03
C LEU A 318 1.91 -16.84 30.81
N VAL A 319 2.40 -16.91 29.56
CA VAL A 319 3.79 -16.56 29.21
C VAL A 319 4.11 -15.12 29.59
N MET A 320 3.21 -14.17 29.28
CA MET A 320 3.36 -12.77 29.67
C MET A 320 3.38 -12.59 31.19
N SER A 321 2.48 -13.25 31.91
CA SER A 321 2.41 -13.17 33.38
C SER A 321 3.67 -13.70 34.05
N ILE A 322 4.20 -14.84 33.58
CA ILE A 322 5.47 -15.40 34.07
C ILE A 322 6.63 -14.45 33.75
N SER A 323 6.65 -13.86 32.55
CA SER A 323 7.69 -12.89 32.14
C SER A 323 7.66 -11.64 33.03
N VAL A 324 6.48 -11.09 33.30
CA VAL A 324 6.29 -9.96 34.22
C VAL A 324 6.71 -10.32 35.65
N TYR A 325 6.40 -11.54 36.10
CA TYR A 325 6.89 -12.03 37.40
C TYR A 325 8.44 -12.12 37.43
N GLY A 326 9.06 -12.56 36.33
CA GLY A 326 10.51 -12.53 36.15
C GLY A 326 11.08 -11.11 36.23
N MET A 327 10.43 -10.13 35.62
CA MET A 327 10.80 -8.71 35.71
C MET A 327 10.70 -8.19 37.15
N GLN A 328 9.65 -8.56 37.89
CA GLN A 328 9.49 -8.21 39.31
C GLN A 328 10.60 -8.83 40.17
N ARG A 329 10.98 -10.08 39.92
CA ARG A 329 12.08 -10.73 40.65
C ARG A 329 13.45 -10.11 40.35
N LYS A 330 13.61 -9.53 39.16
CA LYS A 330 14.82 -8.82 38.74
C LYS A 330 14.61 -7.31 38.72
N TRP A 331 13.75 -6.76 39.60
CA TRP A 331 13.33 -5.37 39.59
C TRP A 331 14.48 -4.37 39.53
N ASN A 332 15.49 -4.55 40.39
CA ASN A 332 16.65 -3.68 40.48
C ASN A 332 17.69 -3.90 39.37
N ARG A 333 17.58 -4.98 38.60
CA ARG A 333 18.48 -5.31 37.49
C ARG A 333 17.74 -5.23 36.15
N GLY A 334 17.27 -4.02 35.83
CA GLY A 334 16.57 -3.73 34.57
C GLY A 334 15.13 -4.25 34.45
N GLY A 335 14.66 -5.09 35.39
CA GLY A 335 13.29 -5.59 35.39
C GLY A 335 12.25 -4.48 35.51
N ALA A 336 12.51 -3.47 36.36
CA ALA A 336 11.65 -2.29 36.49
C ALA A 336 11.56 -1.49 35.17
N VAL A 337 12.70 -1.25 34.51
CA VAL A 337 12.75 -0.54 33.22
C VAL A 337 11.97 -1.30 32.15
N SER A 338 12.14 -2.62 32.08
CA SER A 338 11.42 -3.48 31.12
C SER A 338 9.91 -3.48 31.37
N PHE A 339 9.48 -3.54 32.64
CA PHE A 339 8.07 -3.46 33.02
C PHE A 339 7.45 -2.10 32.63
N TYR A 340 8.11 -0.99 32.99
CA TYR A 340 7.64 0.35 32.63
C TYR A 340 7.65 0.58 31.12
N TYR A 341 8.62 0.00 30.39
CA TYR A 341 8.66 0.07 28.93
C TYR A 341 7.43 -0.59 28.29
N ILE A 342 7.04 -1.79 28.75
CA ILE A 342 5.84 -2.46 28.28
C ILE A 342 4.59 -1.61 28.61
N LEU A 343 4.49 -1.14 29.86
CA LEU A 343 3.36 -0.32 30.31
C LEU A 343 3.20 0.95 29.47
N PHE A 344 4.28 1.72 29.29
CA PHE A 344 4.24 2.95 28.50
C PHE A 344 4.03 2.69 27.01
N THR A 345 4.52 1.57 26.48
CA THR A 345 4.25 1.20 25.09
C THR A 345 2.76 0.96 24.88
N PHE A 346 2.10 0.16 25.74
CA PHE A 346 0.65 -0.04 25.65
C PHE A 346 -0.15 1.24 25.92
N LEU A 347 0.29 2.09 26.85
CA LEU A 347 -0.35 3.39 27.08
C LEU A 347 -0.31 4.27 25.82
N ILE A 348 0.84 4.39 25.17
CA ILE A 348 0.98 5.18 23.94
C ILE A 348 0.16 4.55 22.81
N LEU A 349 0.20 3.22 22.64
CA LEU A 349 -0.56 2.52 21.62
C LEU A 349 -2.08 2.59 21.83
N SER A 350 -2.54 2.75 23.08
CA SER A 350 -3.96 3.01 23.36
C SER A 350 -4.43 4.33 22.76
N ILE A 351 -3.55 5.34 22.76
CA ILE A 351 -3.85 6.66 22.22
C ILE A 351 -3.61 6.69 20.71
N TRP A 352 -2.62 5.95 20.20
CA TRP A 352 -2.18 5.97 18.81
C TRP A 352 -3.29 5.57 17.81
N PRO A 353 -3.53 6.35 16.73
CA PRO A 353 -4.70 6.12 15.89
C PRO A 353 -4.57 4.94 14.92
N TRP A 354 -3.36 4.47 14.62
CA TRP A 354 -3.13 3.40 13.65
C TRP A 354 -3.01 2.02 14.30
N LEU A 355 -3.86 1.08 13.86
CA LEU A 355 -3.96 -0.30 14.35
C LEU A 355 -2.97 -1.28 13.68
N GLN A 356 -1.73 -0.86 13.44
CA GLN A 356 -0.74 -1.75 12.83
C GLN A 356 -0.17 -2.73 13.87
N LEU A 357 -0.32 -4.04 13.64
CA LEU A 357 0.09 -5.08 14.59
C LEU A 357 1.60 -5.15 14.78
N ARG A 358 2.38 -4.71 13.79
CA ARG A 358 3.85 -4.64 13.86
C ARG A 358 4.42 -3.83 15.04
N PHE A 359 3.63 -2.93 15.62
CA PHE A 359 4.09 -2.09 16.74
C PHE A 359 4.38 -2.86 18.03
N THR A 360 3.82 -4.07 18.20
CA THR A 360 4.09 -4.88 19.39
C THR A 360 5.26 -5.85 19.23
N LEU A 361 5.80 -6.03 18.01
CA LEU A 361 6.93 -6.91 17.75
C LEU A 361 8.14 -6.63 18.66
N PRO A 362 8.50 -5.36 18.96
CA PRO A 362 9.65 -5.10 19.82
C PRO A 362 9.49 -5.53 21.28
N LEU A 363 8.26 -5.80 21.74
CA LEU A 363 8.00 -6.28 23.09
C LEU A 363 8.32 -7.77 23.24
N LEU A 364 8.24 -8.54 22.15
CA LEU A 364 8.45 -9.99 22.16
C LEU A 364 9.80 -10.41 22.77
N PRO A 365 10.97 -9.95 22.27
CA PRO A 365 12.25 -10.35 22.85
C PRO A 365 12.45 -9.82 24.27
N VAL A 366 11.86 -8.67 24.64
CA VAL A 366 11.94 -8.16 26.01
C VAL A 366 11.17 -9.07 26.98
N LEU A 367 9.97 -9.53 26.60
CA LEU A 367 9.19 -10.50 27.37
C LEU A 367 9.95 -11.82 27.51
N LEU A 368 10.39 -12.40 26.39
CA LEU A 368 11.08 -13.68 26.38
C LEU A 368 12.40 -13.67 27.16
N ALA A 369 13.10 -12.53 27.24
CA ALA A 369 14.35 -12.42 27.99
C ALA A 369 14.17 -12.63 29.51
N TYR A 370 13.01 -12.26 30.06
CA TYR A 370 12.71 -12.41 31.49
C TYR A 370 11.95 -13.71 31.82
N LEU A 371 11.47 -14.44 30.81
CA LEU A 371 10.74 -15.70 30.98
C LEU A 371 11.53 -16.75 31.80
N PRO A 372 12.83 -17.02 31.55
CA PRO A 372 13.60 -17.97 32.38
C PRO A 372 13.66 -17.58 33.86
N SER A 373 13.80 -16.28 34.15
CA SER A 373 13.81 -15.76 35.53
C SER A 373 12.45 -15.93 36.20
N GLY A 374 11.36 -15.78 35.45
CA GLY A 374 10.00 -16.03 35.94
C GLY A 374 9.73 -17.50 36.23
N ILE A 375 10.09 -18.40 35.30
CA ILE A 375 9.92 -19.86 35.46
C ILE A 375 10.68 -20.37 36.68
N THR A 376 11.95 -19.98 36.83
CA THR A 376 12.78 -20.40 37.98
C THR A 376 12.22 -19.90 39.31
N ALA A 377 11.76 -18.65 39.37
CA ALA A 377 11.15 -18.10 40.58
C ALA A 377 9.79 -18.72 40.90
N PHE A 378 8.98 -19.06 39.88
CA PHE A 378 7.71 -19.74 40.06
C PHE A 378 7.90 -21.18 40.56
N GLY A 379 8.83 -21.92 39.94
CA GLY A 379 9.17 -23.29 40.33
C GLY A 379 9.72 -23.41 41.76
N ALA A 380 10.48 -22.42 42.24
CA ALA A 380 11.00 -22.39 43.61
C ALA A 380 9.89 -22.27 44.68
N ASN A 381 8.75 -21.65 44.34
CA ASN A 381 7.61 -21.49 45.26
C ASN A 381 6.58 -22.62 45.13
N ALA A 382 6.61 -23.39 44.04
CA ALA A 382 5.68 -24.49 43.76
C ALA A 382 6.05 -25.79 44.49
N LYS A 383 6.25 -25.73 45.82
CA LYS A 383 6.52 -26.91 46.68
C LYS A 383 5.37 -27.95 46.68
N ALA A 384 4.20 -27.61 46.13
CA ALA A 384 2.97 -28.40 46.18
C ALA A 384 2.75 -29.35 44.99
N LEU A 385 3.50 -29.26 43.89
CA LEU A 385 3.40 -30.24 42.80
C LEU A 385 4.31 -31.43 43.09
N ALA A 386 3.74 -32.63 43.17
CA ALA A 386 4.51 -33.88 43.25
C ALA A 386 5.56 -33.94 42.12
N VAL A 387 6.72 -34.56 42.39
CA VAL A 387 7.85 -34.69 41.44
C VAL A 387 7.40 -35.21 40.06
N ARG A 388 6.43 -36.13 40.02
CA ARG A 388 5.83 -36.64 38.77
C ARG A 388 5.06 -35.56 38.00
N GLY A 389 4.32 -34.68 38.69
CA GLY A 389 3.60 -33.56 38.05
C GLY A 389 4.54 -32.54 37.43
N GLN A 390 5.68 -32.25 38.07
CA GLN A 390 6.71 -31.37 37.50
C GLN A 390 7.37 -31.98 36.25
N GLN A 391 7.64 -33.29 36.24
CA GLN A 391 8.18 -33.99 35.07
C GLN A 391 7.19 -34.00 33.90
N VAL A 392 5.91 -34.26 34.15
CA VAL A 392 4.86 -34.21 33.11
C VAL A 392 4.70 -32.81 32.54
N LEU A 393 4.66 -31.77 33.39
CA LEU A 393 4.56 -30.38 32.95
C LEU A 393 5.78 -29.93 32.13
N ALA A 394 6.99 -30.32 32.56
CA ALA A 394 8.21 -30.04 31.83
C ALA A 394 8.23 -30.76 30.46
N GLY A 395 7.80 -32.04 30.42
CA GLY A 395 7.65 -32.79 29.18
C GLY A 395 6.65 -32.16 28.22
N ALA A 396 5.49 -31.72 28.73
CA ALA A 396 4.47 -31.02 27.95
C ALA A 396 4.96 -29.67 27.40
N LEU A 397 5.71 -28.90 28.20
CA LEU A 397 6.31 -27.64 27.76
C LEU A 397 7.36 -27.84 26.66
N ILE A 398 8.22 -28.85 26.81
CA ILE A 398 9.23 -29.20 25.79
C ILE A 398 8.53 -29.64 24.50
N LEU A 399 7.53 -30.53 24.60
CA LEU A 399 6.75 -30.97 23.44
C LEU A 399 6.06 -29.77 22.76
N GLY A 400 5.46 -28.88 23.54
CA GLY A 400 4.85 -27.65 23.02
C GLY A 400 5.85 -26.74 22.30
N CYS A 401 7.06 -26.56 22.85
CA CYS A 401 8.13 -25.80 22.20
C CYS A 401 8.60 -26.46 20.90
N VAL A 402 8.70 -27.79 20.87
CA VAL A 402 9.07 -28.55 19.67
C VAL A 402 8.00 -28.42 18.59
N LEU A 403 6.73 -28.61 18.92
CA LEU A 403 5.61 -28.46 17.98
C LEU A 403 5.54 -27.04 17.43
N LEU A 404 5.70 -26.03 18.30
CA LEU A 404 5.77 -24.63 17.89
C LEU A 404 6.97 -24.39 16.95
N GLY A 405 8.15 -24.91 17.29
CA GLY A 405 9.35 -24.80 16.47
C GLY A 405 9.20 -25.44 15.09
N ILE A 406 8.54 -26.61 14.99
CA ILE A 406 8.27 -27.27 13.70
C ILE A 406 7.33 -26.40 12.84
N SER A 407 6.25 -25.88 13.43
CA SER A 407 5.30 -24.99 12.73
C SER A 407 5.99 -23.73 12.20
N GLN A 408 6.81 -23.12 13.06
CA GLN A 408 7.61 -21.95 12.76
C GLN A 408 8.61 -22.19 11.61
N ILE A 409 9.43 -23.24 11.71
CA ILE A 409 10.40 -23.61 10.67
C ILE A 409 9.70 -23.93 9.35
N SER A 410 8.57 -24.64 9.38
CA SER A 410 7.78 -24.92 8.18
C SER A 410 7.32 -23.62 7.49
N THR A 411 6.89 -22.63 8.27
CA THR A 411 6.46 -21.32 7.73
C THR A 411 7.65 -20.55 7.15
N ASP A 412 8.79 -20.54 7.85
CA ASP A 412 10.03 -19.92 7.37
C ASP A 412 10.51 -20.52 6.04
N LEU A 413 10.50 -21.86 5.94
CA LEU A 413 10.86 -22.56 4.72
C LEU A 413 9.90 -22.24 3.56
N ARG A 414 8.60 -22.06 3.83
CA ARG A 414 7.61 -21.65 2.80
C ARG A 414 7.86 -20.22 2.31
N MET A 415 8.21 -19.29 3.20
CA MET A 415 8.60 -17.93 2.80
C MET A 415 9.88 -17.92 1.96
N VAL A 416 10.89 -18.69 2.35
CA VAL A 416 12.13 -18.83 1.58
C VAL A 416 11.86 -19.48 0.22
N TYR A 417 11.05 -20.54 0.20
CA TYR A 417 10.65 -21.23 -1.03
C TYR A 417 9.96 -20.28 -2.02
N ALA A 418 9.03 -19.44 -1.55
CA ALA A 418 8.35 -18.46 -2.41
C ALA A 418 9.34 -17.50 -3.10
N ASN A 419 10.31 -16.98 -2.35
CA ASN A 419 11.32 -16.06 -2.90
C ASN A 419 12.32 -16.77 -3.81
N GLN A 420 12.74 -17.98 -3.46
CA GLN A 420 13.63 -18.77 -4.33
C GLN A 420 12.94 -19.18 -5.62
N LYS A 421 11.64 -19.49 -5.58
CA LYS A 421 10.83 -19.78 -6.76
C LYS A 421 10.67 -18.55 -7.65
N LEU A 422 10.46 -17.37 -7.07
CA LEU A 422 10.48 -16.11 -7.80
C LEU A 422 11.82 -15.91 -8.53
N ILE A 423 12.94 -16.08 -7.82
CA ILE A 423 14.29 -15.89 -8.39
C ILE A 423 14.57 -16.90 -9.51
N SER A 424 14.20 -18.18 -9.33
CA SER A 424 14.52 -19.24 -10.29
C SER A 424 13.63 -19.24 -11.53
N MET A 425 12.37 -18.85 -11.41
CA MET A 425 11.40 -18.82 -12.51
C MET A 425 11.37 -17.49 -13.26
N GLY A 426 11.80 -16.38 -12.63
CA GLY A 426 11.75 -15.06 -13.26
C GLY A 426 10.33 -14.69 -13.70
N GLU A 427 10.14 -14.33 -14.97
CA GLU A 427 8.83 -13.92 -15.49
C GLU A 427 7.77 -15.03 -15.47
N SER A 428 8.16 -16.29 -15.70
CA SER A 428 7.22 -17.41 -15.71
C SER A 428 6.59 -17.64 -14.33
N PHE A 429 7.17 -17.08 -13.27
CA PHE A 429 6.58 -17.06 -11.93
C PHE A 429 5.20 -16.43 -11.92
N TYR A 430 5.03 -15.28 -12.56
CA TYR A 430 3.77 -14.53 -12.53
C TYR A 430 2.69 -15.20 -13.36
N GLU A 431 3.07 -15.80 -14.49
CA GLU A 431 2.17 -16.52 -15.39
C GLU A 431 1.70 -17.85 -14.83
N THR A 432 2.55 -18.51 -14.05
CA THR A 432 2.23 -19.83 -13.50
C THR A 432 1.67 -19.71 -12.10
N GLU A 433 2.35 -19.06 -11.16
CA GLU A 433 2.02 -19.11 -9.73
C GLU A 433 0.89 -18.16 -9.34
N TYR A 434 0.62 -17.13 -10.14
CA TYR A 434 -0.31 -16.03 -9.82
C TYR A 434 -0.04 -15.51 -8.39
N PRO A 435 1.12 -14.92 -8.08
CA PRO A 435 1.42 -14.50 -6.72
C PRO A 435 0.53 -13.32 -6.28
N GLY A 436 0.42 -13.05 -4.97
CA GLY A 436 -0.25 -11.84 -4.49
C GLY A 436 0.50 -10.54 -4.84
N HIS A 437 -0.17 -9.38 -4.74
CA HIS A 437 0.37 -8.06 -5.16
C HIS A 437 1.67 -7.61 -4.45
N ASN A 438 2.07 -8.26 -3.36
CA ASN A 438 3.35 -7.98 -2.68
C ASN A 438 4.56 -8.49 -3.46
N PHE A 439 4.33 -9.32 -4.49
CA PHE A 439 5.35 -9.80 -5.42
C PHE A 439 5.51 -8.91 -6.65
N CYS A 440 4.74 -7.83 -6.80
CA CYS A 440 4.89 -6.89 -7.92
C CYS A 440 6.18 -6.07 -7.82
N ASN A 441 6.96 -6.02 -8.90
CA ASN A 441 8.25 -5.31 -8.91
C ASN A 441 8.15 -3.90 -9.53
N PHE A 442 7.80 -2.90 -8.71
CA PHE A 442 7.75 -1.50 -9.14
C PHE A 442 9.13 -0.90 -9.43
N VAL A 443 10.21 -1.50 -8.93
CA VAL A 443 11.58 -1.07 -9.25
C VAL A 443 11.92 -1.41 -10.69
N ALA A 444 11.44 -2.53 -11.24
CA ALA A 444 11.60 -2.87 -12.65
C ALA A 444 10.85 -1.89 -13.57
N ALA A 445 9.60 -1.53 -13.24
CA ALA A 445 8.87 -0.49 -13.95
C ALA A 445 9.61 0.87 -13.95
N GLY A 446 10.21 1.25 -12.81
CA GLY A 446 11.02 2.47 -12.75
C GLY A 446 12.27 2.41 -13.62
N ARG A 447 12.97 1.26 -13.70
CA ARG A 447 14.12 1.08 -14.61
C ARG A 447 13.70 1.27 -16.07
N TRP A 448 12.60 0.62 -16.47
CA TRP A 448 12.04 0.77 -17.81
C TRP A 448 11.73 2.24 -18.14
N ILE A 449 11.05 2.96 -17.21
CA ILE A 449 10.75 4.39 -17.38
C ILE A 449 12.03 5.20 -17.57
N ARG A 450 13.06 4.96 -16.74
CA ARG A 450 14.32 5.72 -16.85
C ARG A 450 14.97 5.58 -18.22
N GLU A 451 14.87 4.39 -18.83
CA GLU A 451 15.44 4.05 -20.14
C GLU A 451 14.60 4.57 -21.33
N HIS A 452 13.29 4.77 -21.16
CA HIS A 452 12.34 5.06 -22.23
C HIS A 452 11.60 6.41 -22.07
N SER A 453 12.02 7.28 -21.16
CA SER A 453 11.39 8.58 -20.92
C SER A 453 12.40 9.72 -20.85
N GLU A 454 11.95 10.92 -21.17
CA GLU A 454 12.75 12.14 -21.00
C GLU A 454 12.93 12.46 -19.51
N PRO A 455 14.04 13.09 -19.08
CA PRO A 455 14.27 13.43 -17.67
C PRO A 455 13.17 14.28 -17.03
N ALA A 456 12.49 15.11 -17.83
CA ALA A 456 11.40 15.98 -17.38
C ALA A 456 10.03 15.26 -17.32
N ASP A 457 9.93 14.04 -17.87
CA ASP A 457 8.68 13.28 -17.86
C ASP A 457 8.25 12.96 -16.42
N ARG A 458 6.93 12.95 -16.22
CA ARG A 458 6.34 12.80 -14.89
C ARG A 458 5.47 11.55 -14.80
N VAL A 459 5.47 10.95 -13.61
CA VAL A 459 4.88 9.63 -13.37
C VAL A 459 3.80 9.68 -12.28
N LEU A 460 2.58 9.26 -12.60
CA LEU A 460 1.61 8.91 -11.57
C LEU A 460 1.77 7.44 -11.24
N THR A 461 2.05 7.10 -9.99
CA THR A 461 2.33 5.71 -9.60
C THR A 461 1.52 5.28 -8.40
N ARG A 462 1.10 4.02 -8.39
CA ARG A 462 0.49 3.38 -7.22
C ARG A 462 1.45 3.22 -6.05
N ARG A 463 2.76 3.17 -6.30
CA ARG A 463 3.78 2.89 -5.29
C ARG A 463 5.01 3.76 -5.46
N THR A 464 5.46 4.37 -4.37
CA THR A 464 6.67 5.21 -4.36
C THR A 464 7.95 4.48 -4.74
N ASP A 465 7.97 3.14 -4.66
CA ASP A 465 9.12 2.29 -5.00
C ASP A 465 9.64 2.53 -6.43
N THR A 466 8.75 2.97 -7.32
CA THR A 466 9.09 3.38 -8.70
C THR A 466 10.19 4.44 -8.76
N ALA A 467 10.25 5.37 -7.78
CA ALA A 467 11.24 6.45 -7.74
C ALA A 467 12.67 5.96 -7.50
N LEU A 468 12.84 4.78 -6.89
CA LEU A 468 14.18 4.25 -6.61
C LEU A 468 14.99 4.06 -7.90
N SER A 469 14.31 3.78 -9.01
CA SER A 469 14.93 3.51 -10.30
C SER A 469 14.49 4.46 -11.43
N SER A 470 13.30 5.07 -11.36
CA SER A 470 12.82 5.95 -12.44
C SER A 470 13.57 7.27 -12.53
N HIS A 471 13.95 7.82 -11.37
CA HIS A 471 14.58 9.14 -11.28
C HIS A 471 13.76 10.23 -12.01
N ARG A 472 12.44 10.16 -11.86
CA ARG A 472 11.47 11.13 -12.40
C ARG A 472 10.66 11.74 -11.28
N PHE A 473 10.11 12.93 -11.52
CA PHE A 473 9.08 13.45 -10.63
C PHE A 473 7.87 12.52 -10.68
N GLN A 474 7.40 12.13 -9.51
CA GLN A 474 6.24 11.24 -9.37
C GLN A 474 5.29 11.69 -8.27
N SER A 475 4.02 11.30 -8.43
CA SER A 475 3.00 11.47 -7.40
C SER A 475 2.31 10.15 -7.13
N LEU A 476 2.04 9.89 -5.85
CA LEU A 476 1.34 8.69 -5.40
C LEU A 476 -0.14 8.81 -5.73
N ALA A 477 -0.67 7.89 -6.54
CA ALA A 477 -2.05 7.90 -6.96
C ALA A 477 -2.63 6.47 -6.97
N HIS A 478 -3.70 6.25 -6.21
CA HIS A 478 -4.50 5.02 -6.28
C HIS A 478 -5.48 5.12 -7.45
N LEU A 479 -4.99 4.84 -8.67
CA LEU A 479 -5.68 5.10 -9.93
C LEU A 479 -7.11 4.51 -10.00
N GLU A 480 -7.36 3.38 -9.34
CA GLU A 480 -8.66 2.72 -9.26
C GLU A 480 -9.72 3.51 -8.48
N GLN A 481 -9.30 4.41 -7.58
CA GLN A 481 -10.20 5.19 -6.72
C GLN A 481 -10.78 6.42 -7.42
N TYR A 482 -10.13 6.90 -8.48
CA TYR A 482 -10.55 8.10 -9.21
C TYR A 482 -11.59 7.75 -10.28
N ASN A 483 -12.63 8.57 -10.42
CA ASN A 483 -13.47 8.54 -11.61
C ASN A 483 -12.72 9.11 -12.84
N VAL A 484 -13.30 8.99 -14.03
CA VAL A 484 -12.63 9.36 -15.29
C VAL A 484 -12.23 10.84 -15.29
N GLU A 485 -13.14 11.73 -14.91
CA GLU A 485 -12.88 13.18 -14.85
C GLU A 485 -11.80 13.54 -13.81
N GLN A 486 -11.81 12.88 -12.66
CA GLN A 486 -10.78 13.06 -11.62
C GLN A 486 -9.42 12.57 -12.12
N LEU A 487 -9.37 11.44 -12.84
CA LEU A 487 -8.15 10.94 -13.44
C LEU A 487 -7.60 11.92 -14.48
N HIS A 488 -8.45 12.48 -15.35
CA HIS A 488 -8.06 13.50 -16.33
C HIS A 488 -7.49 14.75 -15.66
N LYS A 489 -8.17 15.27 -14.61
CA LYS A 489 -7.67 16.41 -13.82
C LYS A 489 -6.32 16.09 -13.17
N LEU A 490 -6.14 14.87 -12.68
CA LEU A 490 -4.89 14.46 -12.04
C LEU A 490 -3.74 14.39 -13.07
N ILE A 491 -4.00 13.80 -14.24
CA ILE A 491 -3.05 13.75 -15.37
C ILE A 491 -2.64 15.17 -15.77
N GLN A 492 -3.60 16.08 -15.96
CA GLN A 492 -3.33 17.45 -16.41
C GLN A 492 -2.60 18.28 -15.36
N SER A 493 -3.07 18.26 -14.10
CA SER A 493 -2.50 19.07 -13.02
C SER A 493 -1.08 18.64 -12.68
N PHE A 494 -0.81 17.33 -12.70
CA PHE A 494 0.55 16.82 -12.50
C PHE A 494 1.37 16.83 -13.79
N SER A 495 0.74 16.94 -14.96
CA SER A 495 1.36 16.79 -16.28
C SER A 495 2.02 15.41 -16.47
N ALA A 496 1.26 14.36 -16.15
CA ALA A 496 1.74 12.99 -16.15
C ALA A 496 1.83 12.41 -17.56
N LYS A 497 3.02 11.94 -17.96
CA LYS A 497 3.24 11.23 -19.23
C LYS A 497 3.05 9.73 -19.07
N TYR A 498 3.35 9.19 -17.89
CA TYR A 498 3.24 7.77 -17.57
C TYR A 498 2.38 7.52 -16.33
N LEU A 499 1.58 6.45 -16.38
CA LEU A 499 0.86 5.90 -15.24
C LEU A 499 1.44 4.52 -14.91
N VAL A 500 1.69 4.23 -13.63
CA VAL A 500 2.23 2.93 -13.18
C VAL A 500 1.26 2.28 -12.23
N SER A 501 0.78 1.09 -12.60
CA SER A 501 -0.13 0.29 -11.79
C SER A 501 0.26 -1.19 -11.79
N TYR A 502 -0.58 -2.01 -11.17
CA TYR A 502 -0.47 -3.46 -11.31
C TYR A 502 -0.84 -3.90 -12.73
N ASP A 503 -0.32 -5.05 -13.15
CA ASP A 503 -0.69 -5.67 -14.42
C ASP A 503 -2.09 -6.33 -14.38
N ARG A 504 -2.47 -6.93 -15.51
CA ARG A 504 -3.77 -7.59 -15.70
C ARG A 504 -4.06 -8.75 -14.73
N ASN A 505 -3.03 -9.31 -14.07
CA ASN A 505 -3.23 -10.36 -13.08
C ASN A 505 -3.87 -9.81 -11.79
N TYR A 506 -3.80 -8.49 -11.58
CA TYR A 506 -4.38 -7.81 -10.41
C TYR A 506 -5.46 -6.83 -10.84
N VAL A 507 -6.62 -7.37 -11.19
CA VAL A 507 -7.71 -6.64 -11.84
C VAL A 507 -8.15 -5.37 -11.08
N SER A 508 -8.05 -5.35 -9.75
CA SER A 508 -8.45 -4.18 -8.94
C SER A 508 -7.45 -3.02 -8.95
N GLY A 509 -6.30 -3.13 -9.63
CA GLY A 509 -5.27 -2.09 -9.66
C GLY A 509 -5.56 -0.89 -10.57
N PHE A 510 -6.41 -1.06 -11.60
CA PHE A 510 -6.72 -0.01 -12.57
C PHE A 510 -8.08 -0.28 -13.23
N LYS A 511 -8.72 0.77 -13.75
CA LYS A 511 -9.97 0.64 -14.53
C LYS A 511 -9.64 0.26 -15.97
N TRP A 512 -9.36 -1.02 -16.21
CA TRP A 512 -8.85 -1.58 -17.47
C TRP A 512 -9.60 -1.14 -18.74
N TYR A 513 -10.92 -1.01 -18.67
CA TYR A 513 -11.73 -0.54 -19.80
C TYR A 513 -11.31 0.84 -20.34
N LEU A 514 -10.69 1.70 -19.51
CA LEU A 514 -10.19 3.01 -19.92
C LEU A 514 -8.99 2.94 -20.87
N LEU A 515 -8.28 1.80 -20.95
CA LEU A 515 -7.23 1.60 -21.96
C LEU A 515 -7.77 1.69 -23.40
N ASP A 516 -9.06 1.42 -23.54
CA ASP A 516 -9.76 1.24 -24.79
C ASP A 516 -10.84 2.32 -25.01
N SER A 517 -11.53 2.73 -23.94
CA SER A 517 -12.70 3.59 -24.04
C SER A 517 -12.46 5.09 -23.82
N ASP A 518 -11.27 5.52 -23.36
CA ASP A 518 -11.05 6.93 -23.03
C ASP A 518 -11.04 7.84 -24.29
N PRO A 519 -11.94 8.85 -24.38
CA PRO A 519 -12.02 9.73 -25.55
C PRO A 519 -10.98 10.85 -25.56
N VAL A 520 -10.38 11.15 -24.41
CA VAL A 520 -9.43 12.25 -24.26
C VAL A 520 -8.01 11.74 -24.49
N TYR A 521 -7.68 10.60 -23.89
CA TYR A 521 -6.34 10.01 -23.94
C TYR A 521 -6.34 8.62 -24.55
N ARG A 522 -5.31 8.31 -25.34
CA ARG A 522 -4.91 6.92 -25.62
C ARG A 522 -4.02 6.46 -24.49
N LEU A 523 -4.58 5.64 -23.61
CA LEU A 523 -3.87 5.01 -22.49
C LEU A 523 -3.30 3.67 -22.97
N THR A 524 -2.05 3.68 -23.41
CA THR A 524 -1.43 2.51 -24.06
C THR A 524 -0.45 1.81 -23.12
N PRO A 525 -0.67 0.53 -22.79
CA PRO A 525 0.33 -0.26 -22.08
C PRO A 525 1.62 -0.36 -22.92
N VAL A 526 2.73 0.10 -22.37
CA VAL A 526 4.05 0.11 -23.02
C VAL A 526 5.04 -0.84 -22.36
N TYR A 527 4.74 -1.27 -21.13
CA TYR A 527 5.49 -2.28 -20.39
C TYR A 527 4.53 -3.09 -19.51
N THR A 528 4.60 -4.42 -19.55
CA THR A 528 3.79 -5.32 -18.71
C THR A 528 4.60 -6.55 -18.32
N GLN A 529 5.33 -6.48 -17.22
CA GLN A 529 6.17 -7.58 -16.71
C GLN A 529 6.20 -7.52 -15.18
N GLU A 530 6.56 -8.63 -14.53
CA GLU A 530 6.79 -8.70 -13.08
C GLU A 530 5.62 -8.17 -12.20
N GLY A 531 4.38 -8.41 -12.63
CA GLY A 531 3.18 -8.01 -11.89
C GLY A 531 2.85 -6.51 -11.96
N VAL A 532 3.52 -5.75 -12.81
CA VAL A 532 3.36 -4.30 -12.96
C VAL A 532 3.17 -3.90 -14.42
N MET A 533 2.50 -2.77 -14.63
CA MET A 533 2.25 -2.20 -15.94
C MET A 533 2.58 -0.71 -15.97
N VAL A 534 3.26 -0.26 -17.02
CA VAL A 534 3.43 1.16 -17.35
C VAL A 534 2.52 1.48 -18.52
N ILE A 535 1.71 2.52 -18.35
CA ILE A 535 0.75 3.03 -19.33
C ILE A 535 1.28 4.39 -19.79
N GLU A 536 1.51 4.55 -21.08
CA GLU A 536 1.79 5.86 -21.66
C GLU A 536 0.49 6.62 -21.91
N VAL A 537 0.49 7.90 -21.56
CA VAL A 537 -0.58 8.85 -21.85
C VAL A 537 -0.28 9.56 -23.16
N GLN A 538 -1.16 9.37 -24.15
CA GLN A 538 -1.05 10.00 -25.47
C GLN A 538 -2.38 10.69 -25.85
N PRO A 539 -2.36 11.65 -26.79
CA PRO A 539 -3.59 12.21 -27.34
C PRO A 539 -4.44 11.14 -28.04
N ASN A 540 -5.76 11.16 -27.82
CA ASN A 540 -6.68 10.42 -28.66
C ASN A 540 -7.02 11.21 -29.93
N TYR A 541 -6.10 11.18 -30.89
CA TYR A 541 -6.20 11.84 -32.19
C TYR A 541 -7.41 11.42 -33.03
N GLU A 542 -8.01 10.28 -32.72
CA GLU A 542 -9.18 9.76 -33.43
C GLU A 542 -10.48 10.08 -32.69
N GLY A 543 -10.44 10.41 -31.40
CA GLY A 543 -11.64 10.61 -30.58
C GLY A 543 -12.58 9.38 -30.52
N THR A 544 -12.08 8.20 -30.89
CA THR A 544 -12.84 6.94 -30.95
C THR A 544 -12.45 6.01 -29.81
N VAL A 545 -13.26 4.98 -29.58
CA VAL A 545 -12.89 3.83 -28.75
C VAL A 545 -12.12 2.80 -29.58
N ARG A 546 -11.28 1.99 -28.94
CA ARG A 546 -10.65 0.80 -29.54
C ARG A 546 -11.05 -0.44 -28.75
N HIS A 547 -10.81 -1.62 -29.31
CA HIS A 547 -11.11 -2.91 -28.66
C HIS A 547 -9.87 -3.81 -28.70
N GLN A 548 -8.78 -3.34 -28.05
CA GLN A 548 -7.47 -3.97 -28.17
C GLN A 548 -7.01 -4.60 -26.85
N TYR A 549 -7.19 -3.91 -25.72
CA TYR A 549 -6.58 -4.27 -24.44
C TYR A 549 -7.56 -4.78 -23.40
N TRP A 550 -8.87 -4.54 -23.56
CA TRP A 550 -9.88 -4.91 -22.59
C TRP A 550 -11.00 -5.76 -23.19
N ARG A 551 -11.39 -6.80 -22.43
CA ARG A 551 -12.59 -7.61 -22.67
C ARG A 551 -13.36 -7.76 -21.37
N GLU A 552 -14.70 -7.71 -21.44
CA GLU A 552 -15.57 -7.68 -20.25
C GLU A 552 -15.37 -8.88 -19.32
N GLU A 553 -15.12 -10.07 -19.86
CA GLU A 553 -14.98 -11.31 -19.07
C GLU A 553 -13.53 -11.74 -18.80
N GLU A 554 -12.52 -11.16 -19.48
CA GLU A 554 -11.12 -11.62 -19.39
C GLU A 554 -10.58 -11.55 -17.95
N SER A 555 -10.89 -10.46 -17.24
CA SER A 555 -10.51 -10.29 -15.84
C SER A 555 -11.09 -11.39 -14.93
N MET A 556 -12.33 -11.81 -15.18
CA MET A 556 -12.97 -12.90 -14.46
C MET A 556 -12.35 -14.24 -14.82
N GLU A 557 -11.99 -14.46 -16.09
CA GLU A 557 -11.29 -15.68 -16.52
C GLU A 557 -9.90 -15.82 -15.88
N ILE A 558 -9.14 -14.72 -15.79
CA ILE A 558 -7.83 -14.71 -15.11
C ILE A 558 -8.00 -15.02 -13.62
N ALA A 559 -8.95 -14.35 -12.95
CA ALA A 559 -9.22 -14.61 -11.54
C ALA A 559 -9.73 -16.04 -11.29
N ARG A 560 -10.52 -16.60 -12.22
CA ARG A 560 -10.96 -18.01 -12.17
C ARG A 560 -9.76 -18.95 -12.28
N LYS A 561 -8.85 -18.75 -13.23
CA LYS A 561 -7.62 -19.57 -13.37
C LYS A 561 -6.75 -19.53 -12.13
N ALA A 562 -6.57 -18.35 -11.54
CA ALA A 562 -5.81 -18.18 -10.29
C ALA A 562 -6.48 -18.92 -9.13
N TYR A 563 -7.81 -18.87 -9.02
CA TYR A 563 -8.59 -19.61 -8.04
C TYR A 563 -8.57 -21.12 -8.28
N GLU A 564 -8.73 -21.59 -9.52
CA GLU A 564 -8.67 -23.02 -9.86
C GLU A 564 -7.29 -23.63 -9.55
N LYS A 565 -6.22 -22.88 -9.80
CA LYS A 565 -4.86 -23.32 -9.46
C LYS A 565 -4.61 -23.30 -7.95
N ASN A 566 -5.10 -22.28 -7.27
CA ASN A 566 -4.83 -22.03 -5.86
C ASN A 566 -6.13 -21.80 -5.07
N PRO A 567 -7.00 -22.82 -4.93
CA PRO A 567 -8.34 -22.65 -4.37
C PRO A 567 -8.33 -22.30 -2.88
N ASP A 568 -7.26 -22.67 -2.17
CA ASP A 568 -7.12 -22.44 -0.74
C ASP A 568 -6.66 -21.01 -0.42
N GLN A 569 -6.03 -20.32 -1.39
CA GLN A 569 -5.53 -18.97 -1.20
C GLN A 569 -6.66 -17.94 -1.12
N LEU A 570 -6.77 -17.30 0.05
CA LEU A 570 -7.82 -16.34 0.34
C LEU A 570 -7.88 -15.15 -0.62
N TRP A 571 -6.74 -14.64 -1.08
CA TRP A 571 -6.76 -13.53 -2.04
C TRP A 571 -7.21 -13.98 -3.45
N CYS A 572 -7.00 -15.24 -3.85
CA CYS A 572 -7.60 -15.82 -5.06
C CYS A 572 -9.12 -15.93 -4.92
N GLN A 573 -9.58 -16.45 -3.78
CA GLN A 573 -11.02 -16.57 -3.46
C GLN A 573 -11.71 -15.21 -3.52
N ILE A 574 -11.14 -14.21 -2.83
CA ILE A 574 -11.65 -12.83 -2.81
C ILE A 574 -11.58 -12.21 -4.21
N GLY A 575 -10.44 -12.35 -4.89
CA GLY A 575 -10.25 -11.80 -6.23
C GLY A 575 -11.28 -12.35 -7.21
N TYR A 576 -11.53 -13.66 -7.20
CA TYR A 576 -12.54 -14.27 -8.07
C TYR A 576 -13.97 -13.84 -7.72
N LEU A 577 -14.32 -13.77 -6.43
CA LEU A 577 -15.61 -13.25 -5.97
C LEU A 577 -15.84 -11.78 -6.41
N GLU A 578 -14.84 -10.92 -6.24
CA GLU A 578 -14.90 -9.52 -6.69
C GLU A 578 -15.11 -9.43 -8.21
N GLN A 579 -14.45 -10.29 -8.97
CA GLN A 579 -14.64 -10.33 -10.42
C GLN A 579 -16.03 -10.80 -10.82
N LEU A 580 -16.56 -11.87 -10.21
CA LEU A 580 -17.93 -12.33 -10.45
C LEU A 580 -18.97 -11.23 -10.17
N GLN A 581 -18.77 -10.43 -9.13
CA GLN A 581 -19.61 -9.26 -8.84
C GLN A 581 -19.48 -8.17 -9.89
N SER A 582 -18.26 -7.89 -10.36
CA SER A 582 -18.00 -6.86 -11.36
C SER A 582 -18.71 -7.15 -12.69
N VAL A 583 -18.76 -8.42 -13.11
CA VAL A 583 -19.50 -8.90 -14.29
C VAL A 583 -20.97 -9.23 -13.98
N ARG A 584 -21.44 -8.95 -12.76
CA ARG A 584 -22.83 -9.15 -12.29
C ARG A 584 -23.32 -10.59 -12.31
N LYS A 585 -22.42 -11.57 -12.26
CA LYS A 585 -22.74 -13.00 -12.05
C LYS A 585 -23.02 -13.26 -10.57
N TYR A 586 -23.99 -12.54 -9.99
CA TYR A 586 -24.26 -12.55 -8.55
C TYR A 586 -24.66 -13.93 -8.03
N GLN A 587 -25.37 -14.74 -8.83
CA GLN A 587 -25.75 -16.10 -8.42
C GLN A 587 -24.52 -17.03 -8.28
N GLU A 588 -23.57 -16.94 -9.20
CA GLU A 588 -22.30 -17.69 -9.10
C GLU A 588 -21.46 -17.20 -7.91
N ALA A 589 -21.41 -15.88 -7.69
CA ALA A 589 -20.73 -15.31 -6.52
C ALA A 589 -21.36 -15.77 -5.20
N ILE A 590 -22.69 -15.86 -5.12
CA ILE A 590 -23.40 -16.40 -3.95
C ILE A 590 -23.00 -17.86 -3.72
N LYS A 591 -23.11 -18.72 -4.75
CA LYS A 591 -22.75 -20.15 -4.64
C LYS A 591 -21.31 -20.35 -4.19
N LEU A 592 -20.36 -19.61 -4.78
CA LEU A 592 -18.95 -19.69 -4.39
C LEU A 592 -18.76 -19.27 -2.94
N ALA A 593 -19.28 -18.12 -2.53
CA ALA A 593 -19.12 -17.64 -1.15
C ALA A 593 -19.80 -18.56 -0.12
N GLU A 594 -20.96 -19.14 -0.44
CA GLU A 594 -21.63 -20.15 0.40
C GLU A 594 -20.77 -21.42 0.54
N SER A 595 -20.20 -21.93 -0.55
CA SER A 595 -19.30 -23.10 -0.50
C SER A 595 -18.04 -22.86 0.34
N LEU A 596 -17.50 -21.64 0.31
CA LEU A 596 -16.35 -21.25 1.15
C LEU A 596 -16.75 -21.22 2.64
N GLN A 597 -17.95 -20.71 2.96
CA GLN A 597 -18.47 -20.73 4.33
C GLN A 597 -18.76 -22.15 4.84
N GLU A 598 -19.26 -23.04 3.99
CA GLU A 598 -19.47 -24.47 4.30
C GLU A 598 -18.16 -25.18 4.64
N ASN A 599 -17.07 -24.82 3.95
CA ASN A 599 -15.71 -25.27 4.24
C ASN A 599 -15.06 -24.55 5.44
N GLN A 600 -15.86 -23.90 6.30
CA GLN A 600 -15.43 -23.17 7.51
C GLN A 600 -14.53 -21.94 7.24
N ILE A 601 -14.48 -21.44 6.01
CA ILE A 601 -13.74 -20.20 5.69
C ILE A 601 -14.66 -19.01 5.97
N GLN A 602 -14.54 -18.44 7.18
CA GLN A 602 -15.34 -17.29 7.63
C GLN A 602 -14.50 -16.00 7.68
N ASP A 603 -14.07 -15.51 6.52
CA ASP A 603 -13.41 -14.20 6.41
C ASP A 603 -14.43 -13.07 6.22
N VAL A 604 -14.24 -11.96 6.93
CA VAL A 604 -15.17 -10.83 6.89
C VAL A 604 -15.35 -10.23 5.49
N ARG A 605 -14.32 -10.28 4.63
CA ARG A 605 -14.40 -9.81 3.24
C ARG A 605 -15.29 -10.72 2.42
N ILE A 606 -15.15 -12.03 2.54
CA ILE A 606 -16.01 -13.01 1.85
C ILE A 606 -17.47 -12.81 2.27
N VAL A 607 -17.74 -12.69 3.57
CA VAL A 607 -19.11 -12.47 4.08
C VAL A 607 -19.67 -11.11 3.64
N THR A 608 -18.83 -10.06 3.63
CA THR A 608 -19.22 -8.74 3.11
C THR A 608 -19.52 -8.80 1.61
N LEU A 609 -18.72 -9.52 0.83
CA LEU A 609 -18.96 -9.74 -0.60
C LEU A 609 -20.25 -10.54 -0.79
N LEU A 610 -20.50 -11.59 -0.02
CA LEU A 610 -21.77 -12.32 -0.08
C LEU A 610 -22.98 -11.40 0.18
N GLY A 611 -22.89 -10.52 1.18
CA GLY A 611 -23.90 -9.48 1.43
C GLY A 611 -24.15 -8.58 0.21
N TRP A 612 -23.07 -8.11 -0.43
CA TRP A 612 -23.18 -7.32 -1.68
C TRP A 612 -23.72 -8.14 -2.86
N SER A 613 -23.39 -9.42 -2.98
CA SER A 613 -23.92 -10.32 -4.00
C SER A 613 -25.42 -10.54 -3.82
N TYR A 614 -25.89 -10.74 -2.58
CA TYR A 614 -27.32 -10.80 -2.26
C TYR A 614 -28.04 -9.49 -2.58
N ALA A 615 -27.44 -8.35 -2.23
CA ALA A 615 -28.00 -7.03 -2.57
C ALA A 615 -28.09 -6.84 -4.09
N GLY A 616 -27.06 -7.23 -4.85
CA GLY A 616 -27.04 -7.22 -6.31
C GLY A 616 -28.09 -8.15 -6.94
N ASN A 617 -28.35 -9.29 -6.30
CA ASN A 617 -29.41 -10.24 -6.67
C ASN A 617 -30.80 -9.86 -6.09
N LYS A 618 -30.96 -8.64 -5.57
CA LYS A 618 -32.20 -8.08 -4.97
C LYS A 618 -32.76 -8.84 -3.76
N GLN A 619 -31.94 -9.65 -3.09
CA GLN A 619 -32.29 -10.37 -1.87
C GLN A 619 -31.89 -9.54 -0.64
N TYR A 620 -32.53 -8.39 -0.46
CA TYR A 620 -32.08 -7.37 0.51
C TYR A 620 -32.12 -7.84 1.97
N GLN A 621 -33.09 -8.66 2.36
CA GLN A 621 -33.16 -9.19 3.72
C GLN A 621 -31.95 -10.09 4.04
N ARG A 622 -31.62 -11.03 3.15
CA ARG A 622 -30.42 -11.87 3.28
C ARG A 622 -29.14 -11.05 3.26
N ALA A 623 -29.08 -10.02 2.41
CA ALA A 623 -27.95 -9.10 2.39
C ALA A 623 -27.75 -8.42 3.76
N MET A 624 -28.83 -7.92 4.39
CA MET A 624 -28.76 -7.31 5.72
C MET A 624 -28.30 -8.30 6.79
N ASP A 625 -28.75 -9.55 6.72
CA ASP A 625 -28.34 -10.60 7.66
C ASP A 625 -26.85 -10.93 7.52
N GLU A 626 -26.34 -11.05 6.28
CA GLU A 626 -24.91 -11.27 6.04
C GLU A 626 -24.05 -10.04 6.43
N PHE A 627 -24.51 -8.81 6.22
CA PHE A 627 -23.80 -7.63 6.73
C PHE A 627 -23.76 -7.57 8.26
N LYS A 628 -24.84 -7.98 8.95
CA LYS A 628 -24.83 -8.14 10.42
C LYS A 628 -23.84 -9.21 10.84
N LYS A 629 -23.84 -10.37 10.16
CA LYS A 629 -22.90 -11.47 10.41
C LYS A 629 -21.45 -11.01 10.22
N ALA A 630 -21.16 -10.31 9.12
CA ALA A 630 -19.87 -9.71 8.84
C ALA A 630 -19.43 -8.74 9.94
N SER A 631 -20.36 -7.99 10.55
CA SER A 631 -20.04 -7.05 11.64
C SER A 631 -19.59 -7.73 12.94
N LEU A 632 -19.87 -9.02 13.10
CA LEU A 632 -19.53 -9.83 14.27
C LEU A 632 -18.24 -10.64 14.09
N LEU A 633 -17.70 -10.72 12.87
CA LEU A 633 -16.49 -11.50 12.59
C LEU A 633 -15.20 -10.78 13.04
N PRO A 634 -14.11 -11.53 13.25
CA PRO A 634 -12.77 -10.95 13.38
C PRO A 634 -12.47 -10.01 12.20
N ASN A 635 -11.71 -8.93 12.44
CA ASN A 635 -11.36 -7.91 11.43
C ASN A 635 -12.52 -7.09 10.83
N ALA A 636 -13.77 -7.28 11.25
CA ALA A 636 -14.91 -6.45 10.82
C ALA A 636 -14.69 -4.95 11.00
N LYS A 637 -13.88 -4.57 11.99
CA LYS A 637 -13.50 -3.18 12.27
C LYS A 637 -12.79 -2.52 11.08
N GLN A 638 -11.92 -3.24 10.36
CA GLN A 638 -11.22 -2.71 9.18
C GLN A 638 -12.16 -2.50 7.99
N HIS A 639 -13.27 -3.27 7.94
CA HIS A 639 -14.27 -3.22 6.86
C HIS A 639 -15.57 -2.51 7.25
N ARG A 640 -15.62 -1.89 8.44
CA ARG A 640 -16.85 -1.33 9.03
C ARG A 640 -17.58 -0.37 8.10
N SER A 641 -16.85 0.51 7.41
CA SER A 641 -17.44 1.47 6.46
C SER A 641 -18.18 0.76 5.31
N THR A 642 -17.58 -0.28 4.73
CA THR A 642 -18.19 -1.03 3.63
C THR A 642 -19.38 -1.86 4.11
N ILE A 643 -19.26 -2.50 5.28
CA ILE A 643 -20.35 -3.26 5.91
C ILE A 643 -21.55 -2.33 6.19
N GLN A 644 -21.30 -1.17 6.81
CA GLN A 644 -22.34 -0.22 7.17
C GLN A 644 -23.01 0.38 5.93
N ARG A 645 -22.24 0.76 4.90
CA ARG A 645 -22.80 1.24 3.62
C ARG A 645 -23.65 0.18 2.95
N GLY A 646 -23.19 -1.08 2.93
CA GLY A 646 -23.94 -2.20 2.39
C GLY A 646 -25.25 -2.44 3.13
N TYR A 647 -25.20 -2.42 4.47
CA TYR A 647 -26.38 -2.57 5.32
C TYR A 647 -27.41 -1.44 5.08
N GLN A 648 -26.96 -0.18 5.09
CA GLN A 648 -27.82 0.98 4.83
C GLN A 648 -28.42 0.94 3.43
N TYR A 649 -27.63 0.55 2.43
CA TYR A 649 -28.11 0.37 1.06
C TYR A 649 -29.20 -0.71 0.98
N ALA A 650 -28.94 -1.89 1.54
CA ALA A 650 -29.91 -2.98 1.54
C ALA A 650 -31.19 -2.62 2.30
N GLN A 651 -31.07 -1.92 3.44
CA GLN A 651 -32.22 -1.44 4.21
C GLN A 651 -33.06 -0.44 3.41
N HIS A 652 -32.43 0.56 2.78
CA HIS A 652 -33.11 1.54 1.95
C HIS A 652 -33.81 0.88 0.74
N MET A 653 -33.12 -0.03 0.06
CA MET A 653 -33.69 -0.75 -1.08
C MET A 653 -34.82 -1.70 -0.68
N SER A 654 -34.76 -2.30 0.51
CA SER A 654 -35.85 -3.12 1.05
C SER A 654 -37.07 -2.26 1.41
N ALA A 655 -36.88 -1.07 1.98
CA ALA A 655 -37.97 -0.14 2.27
C ALA A 655 -38.67 0.32 0.98
N LEU A 656 -37.89 0.67 -0.05
CA LEU A 656 -38.43 1.00 -1.38
C LEU A 656 -39.17 -0.19 -2.02
N LYS A 657 -38.70 -1.42 -1.84
CA LYS A 657 -39.39 -2.62 -2.32
C LYS A 657 -40.78 -2.77 -1.67
N ASN A 658 -40.87 -2.52 -0.37
CA ASN A 658 -42.12 -2.60 0.37
C ASN A 658 -43.09 -1.45 0.01
N GLU A 659 -42.58 -0.28 -0.39
CA GLU A 659 -43.41 0.82 -0.94
C GLU A 659 -43.84 0.58 -2.40
N SER A 660 -43.01 -0.14 -3.18
CA SER A 660 -43.26 -0.46 -4.59
C SER A 660 -44.02 -1.77 -4.85
N GLU A 661 -44.45 -2.50 -3.82
CA GLU A 661 -45.46 -3.56 -3.99
C GLU A 661 -46.86 -3.00 -4.37
N LYS A 662 -47.01 -1.67 -4.49
CA LYS A 662 -48.13 -0.99 -5.19
C LYS A 662 -47.80 -0.50 -6.62
N SER A 663 -46.61 -0.79 -7.14
CA SER A 663 -46.16 -0.37 -8.47
C SER A 663 -45.18 -1.41 -9.00
N GLU A 664 -45.68 -2.36 -9.79
CA GLU A 664 -44.86 -3.33 -10.51
C GLU A 664 -43.65 -2.67 -11.19
N THR A 665 -42.57 -3.43 -11.22
CA THR A 665 -41.33 -3.20 -11.95
C THR A 665 -41.57 -2.97 -13.44
N GLU A 666 -42.02 -1.79 -13.81
CA GLU A 666 -42.09 -1.38 -15.21
C GLU A 666 -40.76 -0.81 -15.68
N ASN A 667 -40.36 -1.30 -16.84
CA ASN A 667 -39.21 -0.94 -17.64
C ASN A 667 -39.40 0.50 -18.20
N ARG A 668 -39.48 1.50 -17.31
CA ARG A 668 -39.78 2.89 -17.69
C ARG A 668 -38.64 3.45 -18.56
N PRO A 669 -38.93 3.89 -19.79
CA PRO A 669 -37.95 4.44 -20.72
C PRO A 669 -37.08 5.56 -20.12
N GLU A 670 -37.65 6.42 -19.28
CA GLU A 670 -36.94 7.51 -18.60
C GLU A 670 -35.82 6.99 -17.69
N LYS A 671 -36.09 5.90 -16.97
CA LYS A 671 -35.12 5.27 -16.08
C LYS A 671 -34.00 4.60 -16.87
N ASN A 672 -34.33 3.90 -17.97
CA ASN A 672 -33.33 3.31 -18.85
C ASN A 672 -32.44 4.38 -19.52
N LEU A 673 -33.02 5.52 -19.90
CA LEU A 673 -32.28 6.67 -20.42
C LEU A 673 -31.32 7.24 -19.36
N GLN A 674 -31.80 7.49 -18.14
CA GLN A 674 -30.95 7.97 -17.04
C GLN A 674 -29.80 6.99 -16.74
N ILE A 675 -30.07 5.68 -16.78
CA ILE A 675 -29.04 4.65 -16.63
C ILE A 675 -28.02 4.73 -17.77
N ALA A 676 -28.47 4.92 -19.01
CA ALA A 676 -27.59 5.06 -20.17
C ALA A 676 -26.67 6.30 -20.05
N GLU A 677 -27.23 7.45 -19.65
CA GLU A 677 -26.46 8.68 -19.41
C GLU A 677 -25.42 8.52 -18.29
N ASN A 678 -25.75 7.78 -17.24
CA ASN A 678 -24.80 7.47 -16.18
C ASN A 678 -23.65 6.58 -16.68
N TYR A 679 -23.94 5.56 -17.48
CA TYR A 679 -22.88 4.74 -18.09
C TYR A 679 -22.02 5.54 -19.07
N TRP A 680 -22.63 6.46 -19.82
CA TRP A 680 -21.90 7.38 -20.68
C TRP A 680 -20.88 8.20 -19.89
N LYS A 681 -21.29 8.82 -18.77
CA LYS A 681 -20.41 9.57 -17.87
C LYS A 681 -19.29 8.72 -17.26
N LEU A 682 -19.52 7.41 -17.10
CA LEU A 682 -18.54 6.46 -16.59
C LEU A 682 -17.64 5.85 -17.67
N ALA A 683 -17.76 6.29 -18.93
CA ALA A 683 -17.08 5.74 -20.10
C ALA A 683 -17.33 4.24 -20.35
N ARG A 684 -18.54 3.77 -20.02
CA ARG A 684 -19.03 2.39 -20.20
C ARG A 684 -20.01 2.33 -21.39
N TYR A 685 -19.48 2.52 -22.59
CA TYR A 685 -20.28 2.79 -23.80
C TYR A 685 -21.15 1.62 -24.26
N GLU A 686 -20.67 0.38 -24.14
CA GLU A 686 -21.48 -0.80 -24.49
C GLU A 686 -22.73 -0.92 -23.61
N GLN A 687 -22.57 -0.71 -22.29
CA GLN A 687 -23.69 -0.73 -21.35
C GLN A 687 -24.62 0.48 -21.56
N ALA A 688 -24.09 1.64 -21.95
CA ALA A 688 -24.90 2.79 -22.36
C ALA A 688 -25.75 2.44 -23.59
N MET A 689 -25.15 1.89 -24.65
CA MET A 689 -25.84 1.49 -25.88
C MET A 689 -26.95 0.47 -25.60
N LYS A 690 -26.69 -0.55 -24.78
CA LYS A 690 -27.69 -1.55 -24.41
C LYS A 690 -28.93 -0.95 -23.74
N ASN A 691 -28.76 0.09 -22.93
CA ASN A 691 -29.90 0.76 -22.28
C ASN A 691 -30.59 1.76 -23.22
N VAL A 692 -29.85 2.44 -24.10
CA VAL A 692 -30.42 3.25 -25.20
C VAL A 692 -31.33 2.40 -26.08
N GLN A 693 -30.88 1.21 -26.50
CA GLN A 693 -31.68 0.30 -27.33
C GLN A 693 -32.99 -0.12 -26.65
N LYS A 694 -32.99 -0.34 -25.32
CA LYS A 694 -34.22 -0.62 -24.57
C LYS A 694 -35.21 0.56 -24.59
N VAL A 695 -34.70 1.80 -24.55
CA VAL A 695 -35.54 3.00 -24.65
C VAL A 695 -36.16 3.10 -26.04
N LEU A 696 -35.35 2.92 -27.09
CA LEU A 696 -35.80 3.00 -28.49
C LEU A 696 -36.78 1.89 -28.86
N ALA A 697 -36.63 0.70 -28.28
CA ALA A 697 -37.55 -0.43 -28.49
C ALA A 697 -38.83 -0.34 -27.66
N SER A 698 -38.92 0.58 -26.68
CA SER A 698 -40.08 0.65 -25.79
C SER A 698 -41.24 1.44 -26.39
N PRO A 699 -42.45 0.83 -26.52
CA PRO A 699 -43.63 1.54 -26.99
C PRO A 699 -44.09 2.64 -26.02
N ALA A 700 -43.77 2.50 -24.73
CA ALA A 700 -44.13 3.45 -23.68
C ALA A 700 -43.25 4.72 -23.65
N ALA A 701 -42.21 4.81 -24.49
CA ALA A 701 -41.31 5.96 -24.50
C ALA A 701 -41.96 7.16 -25.17
N THR A 702 -41.99 8.31 -24.48
CA THR A 702 -42.40 9.58 -25.08
C THR A 702 -41.45 9.97 -26.21
N GLU A 703 -41.92 10.81 -27.13
CA GLU A 703 -41.13 11.26 -28.27
C GLU A 703 -39.85 11.99 -27.84
N GLN A 704 -39.94 12.85 -26.82
CA GLN A 704 -38.80 13.56 -26.23
C GLN A 704 -37.74 12.59 -25.65
N VAL A 705 -38.18 11.52 -24.98
CA VAL A 705 -37.28 10.50 -24.42
C VAL A 705 -36.61 9.71 -25.53
N ARG A 706 -37.34 9.37 -26.62
CA ARG A 706 -36.75 8.72 -27.80
C ARG A 706 -35.75 9.62 -28.50
N ASP A 707 -36.03 10.90 -28.67
CA ASP A 707 -35.13 11.84 -29.33
C ASP A 707 -33.85 12.05 -28.51
N THR A 708 -33.94 12.13 -27.18
CA THR A 708 -32.76 12.15 -26.30
C THR A 708 -31.95 10.85 -26.41
N ALA A 709 -32.63 9.70 -26.46
CA ALA A 709 -31.97 8.41 -26.67
C ALA A 709 -31.29 8.30 -28.05
N ARG A 710 -31.88 8.87 -29.12
CA ARG A 710 -31.27 8.95 -30.46
C ARG A 710 -30.04 9.84 -30.49
N ILE A 711 -30.06 10.97 -29.79
CA ILE A 711 -28.87 11.83 -29.64
C ILE A 711 -27.74 11.04 -28.95
N LEU A 712 -28.06 10.33 -27.87
CA LEU A 712 -27.07 9.50 -27.18
C LEU A 712 -26.57 8.34 -28.06
N ALA A 713 -27.46 7.70 -28.83
CA ALA A 713 -27.09 6.68 -29.82
C ALA A 713 -26.13 7.25 -30.88
N ALA A 714 -26.43 8.42 -31.44
CA ALA A 714 -25.60 9.07 -32.44
C ALA A 714 -24.20 9.38 -31.90
N ARG A 715 -24.11 9.88 -30.65
CA ARG A 715 -22.83 10.09 -29.97
C ARG A 715 -22.03 8.80 -29.77
N LEU A 716 -22.69 7.71 -29.41
CA LEU A 716 -22.05 6.40 -29.29
C LEU A 716 -21.53 5.91 -30.64
N TYR A 717 -22.35 6.00 -31.70
CA TYR A 717 -21.92 5.65 -33.06
C TYR A 717 -20.73 6.50 -33.55
N LEU A 718 -20.69 7.80 -33.24
CA LEU A 718 -19.54 8.64 -33.58
C LEU A 718 -18.26 8.18 -32.88
N ARG A 719 -18.35 7.69 -31.63
CA ARG A 719 -17.20 7.13 -30.90
C ARG A 719 -16.72 5.79 -31.46
N ASP A 720 -17.62 5.03 -32.06
CA ASP A 720 -17.27 3.79 -32.76
C ASP A 720 -16.80 4.06 -34.21
N GLY A 721 -16.69 5.33 -34.62
CA GLY A 721 -16.31 5.73 -35.99
C GLY A 721 -17.42 5.55 -37.03
N GLN A 722 -18.67 5.34 -36.60
CA GLN A 722 -19.82 5.01 -37.46
C GLN A 722 -20.65 6.26 -37.80
N SER A 723 -20.05 7.24 -38.46
CA SER A 723 -20.69 8.54 -38.78
C SER A 723 -21.98 8.42 -39.60
N ALA A 724 -22.08 7.42 -40.50
CA ALA A 724 -23.29 7.20 -41.31
C ALA A 724 -24.49 6.76 -40.46
N GLN A 725 -24.26 5.90 -39.46
CA GLN A 725 -25.30 5.43 -38.54
C GLN A 725 -25.72 6.54 -37.58
N ALA A 726 -24.75 7.34 -37.10
CA ALA A 726 -25.04 8.53 -36.31
C ALA A 726 -25.96 9.51 -37.06
N LEU A 727 -25.65 9.81 -38.33
CA LEU A 727 -26.47 10.70 -39.15
C LEU A 727 -27.88 10.13 -39.39
N SER A 728 -27.99 8.80 -39.57
CA SER A 728 -29.28 8.12 -39.69
C SER A 728 -30.15 8.30 -38.43
N GLU A 729 -29.57 8.16 -37.23
CA GLU A 729 -30.34 8.38 -35.99
C GLU A 729 -30.74 9.84 -35.79
N LEU A 730 -29.84 10.80 -36.11
CA LEU A 730 -30.14 12.22 -36.01
C LEU A 730 -31.26 12.66 -36.96
N LYS A 731 -31.33 12.10 -38.17
CA LYS A 731 -32.41 12.37 -39.14
C LYS A 731 -33.79 11.89 -38.68
N LYS A 732 -33.86 10.95 -37.73
CA LYS A 732 -35.13 10.42 -37.20
C LYS A 732 -35.72 11.33 -36.11
N ILE A 733 -34.96 12.29 -35.60
CA ILE A 733 -35.41 13.28 -34.60
C ILE A 733 -36.41 14.23 -35.25
N LYS A 734 -37.58 14.39 -34.64
CA LYS A 734 -38.66 15.22 -35.21
C LYS A 734 -38.58 16.68 -34.78
N ASP A 735 -37.97 16.96 -33.63
CA ASP A 735 -37.69 18.31 -33.17
C ASP A 735 -36.57 18.95 -34.02
N SER A 736 -36.98 19.71 -35.04
CA SER A 736 -36.06 20.41 -35.95
C SER A 736 -35.29 21.55 -35.27
N GLU A 737 -35.70 22.00 -34.08
CA GLU A 737 -35.04 23.06 -33.31
C GLU A 737 -34.07 22.50 -32.25
N ASN A 738 -33.89 21.17 -32.19
CA ASN A 738 -32.97 20.57 -31.24
C ASN A 738 -31.51 21.01 -31.50
N LYS A 739 -31.01 21.91 -30.66
CA LYS A 739 -29.66 22.49 -30.77
C LYS A 739 -28.55 21.44 -30.72
N THR A 740 -28.72 20.36 -29.95
CA THR A 740 -27.71 19.30 -29.83
C THR A 740 -27.66 18.46 -31.10
N SER A 741 -28.82 18.10 -31.65
CA SER A 741 -28.90 17.36 -32.92
C SER A 741 -28.27 18.15 -34.07
N SER A 742 -28.65 19.42 -34.23
CA SER A 742 -28.07 20.29 -35.27
C SER A 742 -26.57 20.50 -35.12
N THR A 743 -26.06 20.59 -33.88
CA THR A 743 -24.61 20.66 -33.61
C THR A 743 -23.88 19.39 -34.06
N LEU A 744 -24.43 18.21 -33.78
CA LEU A 744 -23.84 16.93 -34.20
C LEU A 744 -23.93 16.71 -35.72
N VAL A 745 -25.01 17.15 -36.37
CA VAL A 745 -25.10 17.15 -37.84
C VAL A 745 -24.04 18.08 -38.43
N SER A 746 -23.89 19.29 -37.88
CA SER A 746 -22.85 20.24 -38.30
C SER A 746 -21.45 19.67 -38.09
N LEU A 747 -21.21 18.93 -37.00
CA LEU A 747 -19.96 18.23 -36.74
C LEU A 747 -19.63 17.27 -37.89
N ILE A 748 -20.55 16.37 -38.22
CA ILE A 748 -20.34 15.34 -39.26
C ILE A 748 -20.09 15.98 -40.63
N GLN A 749 -20.87 16.99 -40.99
CA GLN A 749 -20.75 17.67 -42.28
C GLN A 749 -19.43 18.44 -42.40
N GLN A 750 -19.04 19.18 -41.36
CA GLN A 750 -17.78 19.93 -41.32
C GLN A 750 -16.57 18.99 -41.35
N GLU A 751 -16.62 17.87 -40.63
CA GLU A 751 -15.57 16.85 -40.64
C GLU A 751 -15.44 16.21 -42.04
N GLN A 752 -16.54 15.93 -42.72
CA GLN A 752 -16.51 15.42 -44.11
C GLN A 752 -15.90 16.46 -45.07
N TYR A 753 -16.40 17.69 -45.04
CA TYR A 753 -15.92 18.78 -45.89
C TYR A 753 -14.42 19.04 -45.74
N LEU A 754 -13.93 19.15 -44.49
CA LEU A 754 -12.52 19.40 -44.23
C LEU A 754 -11.64 18.20 -44.58
N ASN A 755 -12.10 16.97 -44.34
CA ASN A 755 -11.34 15.78 -44.76
C ASN A 755 -11.18 15.69 -46.29
N GLU A 756 -12.22 16.04 -47.06
CA GLU A 756 -12.14 16.13 -48.52
C GLU A 756 -11.15 17.22 -48.97
N TYR A 757 -11.20 18.39 -48.33
CA TYR A 757 -10.27 19.49 -48.58
C TYR A 757 -8.80 19.06 -48.35
N PHE A 758 -8.49 18.48 -47.19
CA PHE A 758 -7.13 18.04 -46.87
C PHE A 758 -6.68 16.85 -47.75
N ALA A 759 -7.58 15.92 -48.10
CA ALA A 759 -7.26 14.80 -48.99
C ALA A 759 -6.88 15.26 -50.40
N GLY A 760 -7.47 16.36 -50.87
CA GLY A 760 -7.14 16.97 -52.17
C GLY A 760 -5.74 17.61 -52.23
N GLN A 761 -5.15 17.97 -51.08
CA GLN A 761 -3.87 18.70 -51.02
C GLN A 761 -2.67 17.86 -50.57
N GLY A 762 -2.89 16.69 -49.94
CA GLY A 762 -1.84 15.86 -49.32
C GLY A 762 -0.90 15.08 -50.24
N LYS A 763 -0.68 15.48 -51.51
CA LYS A 763 0.16 14.73 -52.47
C LYS A 763 1.29 15.51 -53.16
N SER A 764 1.51 16.79 -52.88
CA SER A 764 2.60 17.54 -53.53
C SER A 764 3.28 18.55 -52.60
N GLN A 765 4.61 18.68 -52.73
CA GLN A 765 5.43 19.66 -52.01
C GLN A 765 5.07 21.12 -52.35
N GLU A 766 4.26 21.36 -53.40
CA GLU A 766 3.79 22.70 -53.82
C GLU A 766 2.74 23.33 -52.91
N PHE A 767 2.15 22.59 -51.97
CA PHE A 767 1.05 23.09 -51.11
C PHE A 767 1.48 23.46 -49.68
N GLN A 768 2.75 23.26 -49.32
CA GLN A 768 3.28 23.78 -48.05
C GLN A 768 3.45 25.31 -48.16
N ASN A 769 2.92 26.06 -47.21
CA ASN A 769 2.91 27.54 -47.14
C ASN A 769 1.84 28.25 -47.99
N GLN A 770 0.67 27.64 -48.20
CA GLN A 770 -0.50 28.34 -48.76
C GLN A 770 -1.34 28.97 -47.65
N ARG A 771 -1.68 30.25 -47.81
CA ARG A 771 -2.53 30.98 -46.86
C ARG A 771 -3.93 30.38 -46.84
N LEU A 772 -4.42 30.02 -45.65
CA LEU A 772 -5.78 29.48 -45.49
C LEU A 772 -6.84 30.54 -45.83
N GLU A 773 -7.81 30.18 -46.67
CA GLU A 773 -8.96 31.04 -46.95
C GLU A 773 -9.80 31.28 -45.68
N SER A 774 -10.34 32.50 -45.52
CA SER A 774 -11.07 32.89 -44.30
C SER A 774 -12.24 31.95 -43.97
N GLY A 775 -12.99 31.49 -44.99
CA GLY A 775 -14.14 30.59 -44.79
C GLY A 775 -13.73 29.18 -44.32
N ILE A 776 -12.57 28.69 -44.75
CA ILE A 776 -12.01 27.40 -44.32
C ILE A 776 -11.51 27.52 -42.89
N ARG A 777 -10.81 28.62 -42.58
CA ARG A 777 -10.34 28.92 -41.22
C ARG A 777 -11.49 29.00 -40.22
N GLU A 778 -12.57 29.71 -40.53
CA GLU A 778 -13.75 29.81 -39.66
C GLU A 778 -14.43 28.45 -39.45
N SER A 779 -14.57 27.66 -40.53
CA SER A 779 -15.11 26.30 -40.47
C SER A 779 -14.24 25.40 -39.58
N LEU A 780 -12.92 25.50 -39.72
CA LEU A 780 -11.95 24.76 -38.93
C LEU A 780 -12.04 25.09 -37.43
N LEU A 781 -12.01 26.38 -37.07
CA LEU A 781 -12.11 26.82 -35.69
C LEU A 781 -13.46 26.46 -35.06
N LYS A 782 -14.54 26.51 -35.86
CA LYS A 782 -15.86 26.03 -35.43
C LYS A 782 -15.85 24.53 -35.13
N LEU A 783 -15.22 23.70 -35.97
CA LEU A 783 -15.10 22.26 -35.73
C LEU A 783 -14.22 21.95 -34.51
N VAL A 784 -13.12 22.70 -34.32
CA VAL A 784 -12.27 22.63 -33.12
C VAL A 784 -13.09 22.88 -31.85
N ALA A 785 -13.91 23.94 -31.83
CA ALA A 785 -14.77 24.25 -30.68
C ALA A 785 -15.82 23.16 -30.43
N ILE A 786 -16.38 22.56 -31.49
CA ILE A 786 -17.31 21.43 -31.36
C ILE A 786 -16.60 20.22 -30.74
N TYR A 787 -15.39 19.86 -31.21
CA TYR A 787 -14.63 18.73 -30.64
C TYR A 787 -14.27 18.93 -29.17
N GLU A 788 -13.93 20.15 -28.75
CA GLU A 788 -13.69 20.47 -27.34
C GLU A 788 -14.98 20.26 -26.52
N SER A 789 -16.13 20.74 -27.01
CA SER A 789 -17.42 20.62 -26.32
C SER A 789 -17.95 19.18 -26.23
N GLU A 790 -17.65 18.32 -27.20
CA GLU A 790 -18.02 16.90 -27.21
C GLU A 790 -17.00 16.01 -26.46
N GLY A 791 -15.94 16.60 -25.91
CA GLY A 791 -14.95 15.90 -25.09
C GLY A 791 -14.01 15.00 -25.89
N VAL A 792 -13.69 15.38 -27.13
CA VAL A 792 -12.71 14.71 -28.00
C VAL A 792 -11.57 15.66 -28.43
N PRO A 793 -10.87 16.31 -27.48
CA PRO A 793 -9.87 17.34 -27.78
C PRO A 793 -8.68 16.85 -28.62
N GLY A 794 -8.42 15.55 -28.68
CA GLY A 794 -7.36 14.98 -29.51
C GLY A 794 -7.65 15.09 -31.01
N LYS A 795 -8.93 15.00 -31.42
CA LYS A 795 -9.33 15.30 -32.81
C LYS A 795 -9.08 16.76 -33.16
N ALA A 796 -9.35 17.67 -32.21
CA ALA A 796 -9.07 19.10 -32.38
C ALA A 796 -7.58 19.36 -32.58
N LEU A 797 -6.72 18.73 -31.75
CA LEU A 797 -5.28 18.80 -31.91
C LEU A 797 -4.85 18.32 -33.32
N ARG A 798 -5.33 17.16 -33.78
CA ARG A 798 -5.00 16.62 -35.11
C ARG A 798 -5.37 17.59 -36.25
N LEU A 799 -6.55 18.20 -36.13
CA LEU A 799 -7.06 19.12 -37.12
C LEU A 799 -6.22 20.40 -37.18
N LEU A 800 -5.81 20.91 -36.01
CA LEU A 800 -4.92 22.07 -35.89
C LEU A 800 -3.50 21.78 -36.40
N GLU A 801 -2.95 20.60 -36.12
CA GLU A 801 -1.65 20.17 -36.66
C GLU A 801 -1.66 20.19 -38.20
N ARG A 802 -2.68 19.59 -38.84
CA ARG A 802 -2.83 19.61 -40.30
C ARG A 802 -3.01 21.01 -40.88
N ALA A 803 -3.75 21.87 -40.17
CA ALA A 803 -3.94 23.25 -40.61
C ALA A 803 -2.65 24.06 -40.53
N HIS A 804 -1.89 23.85 -39.45
CA HIS A 804 -0.61 24.51 -39.22
C HIS A 804 0.45 24.08 -40.23
N GLU A 805 0.44 22.81 -40.67
CA GLU A 805 1.31 22.33 -41.77
C GLU A 805 1.04 23.04 -43.11
N LEU A 806 -0.21 23.44 -43.38
CA LEU A 806 -0.57 24.19 -44.59
C LEU A 806 -0.23 25.68 -44.48
N ASP A 807 -0.63 26.31 -43.36
CA ASP A 807 -0.40 27.73 -43.09
C ASP A 807 0.28 27.94 -41.72
N PRO A 808 1.62 27.86 -41.66
CA PRO A 808 2.35 28.04 -40.41
C PRO A 808 2.23 29.46 -39.83
N ASN A 809 1.88 30.45 -40.65
CA ASN A 809 1.89 31.86 -40.26
C ASN A 809 0.54 32.35 -39.70
N ASP A 810 -0.49 31.51 -39.68
CA ASP A 810 -1.76 31.88 -39.05
C ASP A 810 -1.63 31.85 -37.51
N SER A 811 -1.65 33.04 -36.91
CA SER A 811 -1.46 33.24 -35.48
C SER A 811 -2.57 32.61 -34.61
N GLU A 812 -3.82 32.58 -35.09
CA GLU A 812 -4.93 32.02 -34.32
C GLU A 812 -4.85 30.49 -34.29
N ILE A 813 -4.57 29.87 -35.44
CA ILE A 813 -4.33 28.41 -35.52
C ILE A 813 -3.12 28.04 -34.64
N ARG A 814 -2.03 28.80 -34.72
CA ARG A 814 -0.84 28.58 -33.89
C ARG A 814 -1.15 28.71 -32.39
N LYS A 815 -1.96 29.70 -31.99
CA LYS A 815 -2.38 29.88 -30.58
C LYS A 815 -3.22 28.71 -30.08
N GLN A 816 -4.20 28.26 -30.86
CA GLN A 816 -5.00 27.08 -30.50
C GLN A 816 -4.16 25.80 -30.48
N LEU A 817 -3.26 25.62 -31.46
CA LEU A 817 -2.35 24.47 -31.51
C LEU A 817 -1.47 24.40 -30.26
N ALA A 818 -0.83 25.51 -29.89
CA ALA A 818 0.02 25.59 -28.70
C ALA A 818 -0.77 25.25 -27.41
N LYS A 819 -2.02 25.73 -27.30
CA LYS A 819 -2.93 25.40 -26.18
C LYS A 819 -3.16 23.89 -26.08
N PHE A 820 -3.48 23.21 -27.18
CA PHE A 820 -3.72 21.76 -27.17
C PHE A 820 -2.44 20.94 -27.00
N GLN A 821 -1.31 21.37 -27.57
CA GLN A 821 0.00 20.75 -27.33
C GLN A 821 0.37 20.81 -25.85
N LEU A 822 0.16 21.95 -25.19
CA LEU A 822 0.37 22.10 -23.75
C LEU A 822 -0.59 21.23 -22.93
N PHE A 823 -1.86 21.12 -23.34
CA PHE A 823 -2.85 20.23 -22.72
C PHE A 823 -2.41 18.76 -22.75
N TYR A 824 -1.74 18.32 -23.82
CA TYR A 824 -1.27 16.96 -24.04
C TYR A 824 0.21 16.73 -23.69
N GLN A 825 0.82 17.65 -22.92
CA GLN A 825 2.21 17.54 -22.46
C GLN A 825 3.25 17.47 -23.60
N GLN A 826 2.93 18.00 -24.78
CA GLN A 826 3.86 18.15 -25.90
C GLN A 826 4.68 19.44 -25.73
N PHE A 827 5.48 19.49 -24.66
CA PHE A 827 6.09 20.74 -24.18
C PHE A 827 7.05 21.38 -25.18
N SER A 828 7.86 20.58 -25.87
CA SER A 828 8.82 21.11 -26.86
C SER A 828 8.10 21.81 -28.01
N GLN A 829 7.05 21.18 -28.57
CA GLN A 829 6.26 21.77 -29.65
C GLN A 829 5.44 22.97 -29.18
N ALA A 830 4.84 22.88 -27.98
CA ALA A 830 4.06 23.97 -27.41
C ALA A 830 4.94 25.21 -27.17
N GLU A 831 6.15 25.02 -26.62
CA GLU A 831 7.09 26.10 -26.34
C GLU A 831 7.55 26.81 -27.62
N GLU A 832 7.92 26.05 -28.65
CA GLU A 832 8.30 26.61 -29.95
C GLU A 832 7.20 27.55 -30.49
N ASN A 833 5.95 27.07 -30.47
CA ASN A 833 4.81 27.86 -30.90
C ASN A 833 4.56 29.09 -30.01
N TYR A 834 4.65 28.96 -28.69
CA TYR A 834 4.46 30.09 -27.78
C TYR A 834 5.60 31.12 -27.87
N LEU A 835 6.83 30.72 -28.16
CA LEU A 835 7.95 31.66 -28.35
C LEU A 835 7.77 32.50 -29.61
N ILE A 836 7.26 31.92 -30.70
CA ILE A 836 6.92 32.66 -31.92
C ILE A 836 5.76 33.62 -31.63
N LEU A 837 4.69 33.13 -30.99
CA LEU A 837 3.55 33.97 -30.62
C LEU A 837 3.94 35.11 -29.65
N LYS A 838 4.92 34.92 -28.76
CA LYS A 838 5.46 35.97 -27.89
C LYS A 838 6.16 37.08 -28.67
N GLN A 839 6.78 36.78 -29.81
CA GLN A 839 7.38 37.80 -30.67
C GLN A 839 6.31 38.64 -31.36
N GLU A 840 5.19 38.03 -31.76
CA GLU A 840 4.06 38.70 -32.40
C GLU A 840 3.17 39.47 -31.40
N PHE A 841 2.97 38.90 -30.20
CA PHE A 841 2.07 39.42 -29.16
C PHE A 841 2.79 39.47 -27.79
N PRO A 842 3.76 40.38 -27.59
CA PRO A 842 4.60 40.40 -26.39
C PRO A 842 3.83 40.67 -25.09
N GLU A 843 2.71 41.40 -25.16
CA GLU A 843 1.89 41.81 -24.02
C GLU A 843 0.74 40.82 -23.71
N ASP A 844 0.62 39.69 -24.41
CA ASP A 844 -0.41 38.68 -24.14
C ASP A 844 -0.05 37.85 -22.89
N GLN A 845 -0.78 38.09 -21.80
CA GLN A 845 -0.56 37.43 -20.52
C GLN A 845 -0.71 35.90 -20.60
N ASP A 846 -1.62 35.39 -21.43
CA ASP A 846 -1.86 33.94 -21.53
C ASP A 846 -0.63 33.21 -22.11
N ILE A 847 0.07 33.86 -23.04
CA ILE A 847 1.33 33.34 -23.63
C ILE A 847 2.42 33.33 -22.56
N GLN A 848 2.56 34.42 -21.81
CA GLN A 848 3.57 34.52 -20.75
C GLN A 848 3.33 33.49 -19.64
N ASP A 849 2.09 33.32 -19.19
CA ASP A 849 1.70 32.34 -18.18
C ASP A 849 1.96 30.90 -18.67
N SER A 850 1.68 30.62 -19.95
CA SER A 850 1.92 29.31 -20.57
C SER A 850 3.41 28.98 -20.66
N LEU A 851 4.25 29.94 -21.06
CA LEU A 851 5.71 29.77 -21.07
C LEU A 851 6.28 29.57 -19.66
N SER A 852 5.83 30.36 -18.69
CA SER A 852 6.20 30.19 -17.27
C SER A 852 5.83 28.80 -16.75
N LYS A 853 4.64 28.30 -17.12
CA LYS A 853 4.23 26.93 -16.78
C LYS A 853 5.14 25.87 -17.41
N ILE A 854 5.55 26.04 -18.68
CA ILE A 854 6.49 25.13 -19.34
C ILE A 854 7.85 25.14 -18.63
N GLU A 855 8.37 26.32 -18.27
CA GLU A 855 9.62 26.46 -17.51
C GLU A 855 9.57 25.71 -16.17
N GLN A 856 8.47 25.84 -15.43
CA GLN A 856 8.26 25.07 -14.18
C GLN A 856 8.22 23.56 -14.42
N ILE A 857 7.78 23.12 -15.59
CA ILE A 857 7.71 21.69 -15.93
C ILE A 857 9.07 21.10 -16.28
N LYS A 858 9.94 21.90 -16.91
CA LYS A 858 11.32 21.52 -17.24
C LYS A 858 12.23 21.29 -16.04
N VAL A 859 11.81 21.68 -14.84
CA VAL A 859 12.55 21.39 -13.60
C VAL A 859 12.75 19.87 -13.49
N LEU A 860 13.98 19.46 -13.20
CA LEU A 860 14.36 18.06 -13.04
C LEU A 860 14.50 17.69 -11.55
N PRO A 861 14.20 16.43 -11.19
CA PRO A 861 14.41 15.96 -9.82
C PRO A 861 15.91 15.75 -9.53
N ARG A 862 16.31 15.96 -8.26
CA ARG A 862 17.70 15.84 -7.78
C ARG A 862 18.04 14.43 -7.28
N PHE A 863 18.14 13.45 -8.19
CA PHE A 863 18.53 12.07 -7.86
C PHE A 863 20.04 11.82 -7.93
#